data_AF-A0A949G0J2-F1
#
_entry.id   AF-A0A949G0J2-F1
#
_cell.length_a   1.000
_cell.length_b   1.000
_cell.length_c   1.000
_cell.angle_alpha   90.00
_cell.angle_beta   90.00
_cell.angle_gamma   90.00
#
_symmetry.space_group_name_H-M   'P 1'
#
loop_
_entity.id
_entity.type
_entity.pdbx_description
1 polymer ?
#
loop_
_entity_poly.entity_id
_entity_poly.type
_entity_poly.pdbx_seq_one_letter_code
_entity_poly.pdbx_strand_id
1 'polypeptide(L)'
;MDARNPSFSGPTGGRKGPSRGCGSAAGRAVVAVAALLAAGTAVAYDVVGFTPAANNRFSSGFPSAPVTNTSGSFVGLPYSWLGVGWATSDPTKGFAFLTPKHYLVARHYGGATTISLLSAGGQVVTGTEASVTATGYGFTNNGTQAPDISIGELTASLPSAYGLPRYGVFDANSSSTTNSTYVGQPLMVYGRGPDGTQSPRMGIATVNGWSVSGSNSSITSNVTTGTLQVGDSGSPDFIRWTNPNGAAEIAIIGNNAATDFATINVYNFLGAAAVMNAVNALTTPDGYALKIVGTPTNTWVGSSSTSIGNRGAWGLSPPSSAPSDKYVLFSGTSAGNGRAVSVDTNANLRGLFFKSTGSGTLGFTFSGTGTLTVGRGGIANYDTSRQTISSTISLGSSQYWNVGPGGVTAAAINTGTAGYLLEIDGSGTARFTGTISGSGGIALTGKRLELTGSNTFRGGTWVHGGTLSLGNASALASSRASVAAGGTLAVAAYLDTTVAGLDLAGGGLVDVGNGGMTVTAGMSATSLVAALVAGRNDGLWNGTSGITSSAVATDVALGEERAVGWLDKGDGSVFFAYAAPGDTNLDELVDSLDTANFLAGGKFDTLEPASWIDGDFNYDGFVDILDAASFASTGLFDTGYYNQPPLAFGAGIGSLAAPVAAVPEPTGLAAAGIAGIMALAAIRRSSGKA
;
A
#
# COMPACT_ATOMS: atom_id res chain seq x y z
N MET A 1 -52.86 36.57 -26.14
CA MET A 1 -52.07 36.02 -27.26
C MET A 1 -51.74 34.57 -26.90
N ASP A 2 -52.64 33.60 -27.05
CA ASP A 2 -53.44 33.18 -28.23
C ASP A 2 -52.61 32.48 -29.31
N ALA A 3 -52.99 31.29 -29.82
CA ALA A 3 -54.09 30.40 -29.41
C ALA A 3 -53.99 28.99 -30.06
N ARG A 4 -54.97 28.12 -29.74
CA ARG A 4 -55.54 27.02 -30.55
C ARG A 4 -54.81 25.67 -30.69
N ASN A 5 -55.42 24.67 -30.04
CA ASN A 5 -55.74 23.33 -30.60
C ASN A 5 -56.92 23.48 -31.64
N PRO A 6 -57.43 22.47 -32.40
CA PRO A 6 -57.24 21.01 -32.42
C PRO A 6 -56.86 20.49 -33.86
N SER A 7 -57.15 19.28 -34.41
CA SER A 7 -57.96 18.08 -34.05
C SER A 7 -57.61 16.80 -34.85
N PHE A 8 -57.90 15.63 -34.25
CA PHE A 8 -58.32 14.33 -34.83
C PHE A 8 -58.13 13.97 -36.34
N SER A 9 -57.61 12.76 -36.57
CA SER A 9 -58.19 11.80 -37.55
C SER A 9 -57.88 10.34 -37.15
N GLY A 10 -58.56 9.37 -37.78
CA GLY A 10 -58.71 7.97 -37.32
C GLY A 10 -57.87 6.88 -38.00
N PRO A 11 -58.17 5.58 -37.76
CA PRO A 11 -57.17 4.51 -37.77
C PRO A 11 -57.17 3.58 -39.00
N THR A 12 -56.07 2.86 -39.19
CA THR A 12 -55.98 1.63 -40.00
C THR A 12 -55.26 0.52 -39.23
N GLY A 13 -55.73 -0.72 -39.34
CA GLY A 13 -55.22 -1.87 -38.59
C GLY A 13 -54.28 -2.77 -39.40
N GLY A 14 -53.16 -3.19 -38.79
CA GLY A 14 -52.20 -4.14 -39.37
C GLY A 14 -52.08 -5.42 -38.54
N ARG A 15 -52.15 -6.58 -39.20
CA ARG A 15 -52.17 -7.92 -38.57
C ARG A 15 -50.94 -8.20 -37.69
N LYS A 16 -51.15 -8.69 -36.46
CA LYS A 16 -50.10 -9.41 -35.71
C LYS A 16 -49.91 -10.82 -36.28
N GLY A 17 -48.67 -11.18 -36.57
CA GLY A 17 -48.21 -12.58 -36.68
C GLY A 17 -47.27 -12.90 -35.51
N PRO A 18 -47.26 -14.14 -34.98
CA PRO A 18 -46.44 -14.48 -33.81
C PRO A 18 -44.98 -14.77 -34.21
N SER A 19 -44.07 -13.84 -33.93
CA SER A 19 -42.63 -14.13 -33.93
C SER A 19 -42.30 -15.02 -32.71
N ARG A 20 -41.62 -16.15 -32.96
CA ARG A 20 -41.22 -17.09 -31.90
C ARG A 20 -40.04 -16.52 -31.10
N GLY A 21 -40.34 -15.86 -29.98
CA GLY A 21 -39.31 -15.49 -29.00
C GLY A 21 -38.72 -16.75 -28.35
N CYS A 22 -37.46 -17.07 -28.66
CA CYS A 22 -36.74 -18.15 -28.00
C CYS A 22 -36.25 -17.68 -26.62
N GLY A 23 -37.15 -17.68 -25.63
CA GLY A 23 -36.84 -17.32 -24.25
C GLY A 23 -36.02 -18.41 -23.56
N SER A 24 -34.81 -18.10 -23.13
CA SER A 24 -34.04 -18.96 -22.24
C SER A 24 -34.74 -19.06 -20.88
N ALA A 25 -35.07 -20.28 -20.46
CA ALA A 25 -35.82 -20.52 -19.24
C ALA A 25 -34.94 -20.33 -17.99
N ALA A 26 -34.92 -19.11 -17.45
CA ALA A 26 -34.42 -18.86 -16.10
C ALA A 26 -35.37 -19.53 -15.08
N GLY A 27 -34.90 -20.59 -14.43
CA GLY A 27 -35.69 -21.37 -13.47
C GLY A 27 -36.10 -20.54 -12.25
N ARG A 28 -37.38 -20.20 -12.15
CA ARG A 28 -37.96 -19.53 -10.97
C ARG A 28 -38.15 -20.51 -9.82
N ALA A 29 -37.07 -20.83 -9.11
CA ALA A 29 -37.16 -21.47 -7.80
C ALA A 29 -37.63 -20.44 -6.76
N VAL A 30 -38.79 -20.69 -6.12
CA VAL A 30 -39.28 -19.87 -5.01
C VAL A 30 -38.60 -20.37 -3.74
N VAL A 31 -37.57 -19.67 -3.28
CA VAL A 31 -36.85 -20.01 -2.05
C VAL A 31 -37.71 -19.61 -0.84
N ALA A 32 -38.43 -20.60 -0.28
CA ALA A 32 -39.18 -20.44 0.95
C ALA A 32 -38.22 -20.48 2.15
N VAL A 33 -37.61 -19.33 2.49
CA VAL A 33 -36.69 -19.21 3.63
C VAL A 33 -37.43 -19.44 4.95
N ALA A 34 -37.25 -20.62 5.53
CA ALA A 34 -37.92 -21.05 6.76
C ALA A 34 -37.24 -20.47 8.01
N ALA A 35 -37.61 -19.24 8.38
CA ALA A 35 -37.31 -18.70 9.71
C ALA A 35 -38.27 -19.30 10.76
N LEU A 36 -38.05 -20.56 11.14
CA LEU A 36 -38.88 -21.24 12.15
C LEU A 36 -38.05 -22.08 13.12
N LEU A 37 -38.22 -21.81 14.41
CA LEU A 37 -37.65 -22.60 15.51
C LEU A 37 -38.41 -23.94 15.64
N ALA A 38 -37.74 -25.04 15.32
CA ALA A 38 -38.16 -26.40 15.64
C ALA A 38 -36.93 -27.20 16.12
N ALA A 39 -37.10 -28.11 17.09
CA ALA A 39 -35.99 -28.70 17.81
C ALA A 39 -35.55 -30.07 17.25
N GLY A 40 -34.24 -30.24 17.07
CA GLY A 40 -33.58 -31.55 16.95
C GLY A 40 -32.83 -31.78 15.63
N THR A 41 -31.50 -31.98 15.74
CA THR A 41 -30.55 -32.49 14.73
C THR A 41 -30.46 -31.73 13.39
N ALA A 42 -29.32 -31.19 12.94
CA ALA A 42 -27.93 -31.29 13.44
C ALA A 42 -27.36 -29.92 13.92
N VAL A 43 -26.34 -29.95 14.78
CA VAL A 43 -25.82 -28.75 15.46
C VAL A 43 -24.67 -28.03 14.74
N ALA A 44 -24.20 -28.57 13.62
CA ALA A 44 -23.07 -28.07 12.81
C ALA A 44 -23.17 -28.56 11.38
N TYR A 45 -22.56 -27.83 10.44
CA TYR A 45 -22.51 -28.14 9.02
C TYR A 45 -22.41 -29.64 8.74
N ASP A 46 -23.43 -30.18 8.10
CA ASP A 46 -23.61 -31.61 7.94
C ASP A 46 -22.95 -32.05 6.63
N VAL A 47 -21.77 -32.70 6.72
CA VAL A 47 -21.01 -33.13 5.55
C VAL A 47 -21.29 -34.60 5.28
N VAL A 48 -21.71 -34.93 4.06
CA VAL A 48 -22.04 -36.30 3.66
C VAL A 48 -20.77 -37.16 3.72
N GLY A 49 -20.77 -38.18 4.59
CA GLY A 49 -19.59 -39.00 4.86
C GLY A 49 -18.56 -38.36 5.80
N PHE A 50 -18.98 -37.40 6.64
CA PHE A 50 -18.13 -36.72 7.62
C PHE A 50 -17.22 -37.68 8.42
N THR A 51 -15.93 -37.36 8.48
CA THR A 51 -15.02 -37.87 9.50
C THR A 51 -14.20 -36.72 10.10
N PRO A 52 -13.85 -36.75 11.40
CA PRO A 52 -13.00 -35.72 12.00
C PRO A 52 -11.67 -35.55 11.25
N ALA A 53 -11.04 -36.66 10.84
CA ALA A 53 -9.77 -36.66 10.13
C ALA A 53 -9.86 -36.00 8.73
N ALA A 54 -10.96 -36.19 8.00
CA ALA A 54 -11.12 -35.60 6.66
C ALA A 54 -11.70 -34.18 6.69
N ASN A 55 -12.49 -33.81 7.71
CA ASN A 55 -13.34 -32.62 7.67
C ASN A 55 -13.08 -31.58 8.76
N ASN A 56 -12.54 -31.92 9.93
CA ASN A 56 -12.27 -30.89 10.95
C ASN A 56 -11.05 -30.05 10.55
N ARG A 57 -11.12 -28.73 10.67
CA ARG A 57 -9.95 -27.84 10.53
C ARG A 57 -8.87 -28.10 11.60
N PHE A 58 -9.30 -28.45 12.80
CA PHE A 58 -8.45 -28.72 13.95
C PHE A 58 -8.64 -30.14 14.46
N SER A 59 -7.54 -30.83 14.77
CA SER A 59 -7.56 -32.18 15.33
C SER A 59 -7.98 -32.20 16.80
N SER A 60 -7.64 -31.15 17.56
CA SER A 60 -7.94 -31.00 18.99
C SER A 60 -7.75 -29.54 19.45
N GLY A 61 -8.07 -29.24 20.71
CA GLY A 61 -7.67 -28.01 21.42
C GLY A 61 -8.39 -26.71 21.05
N PHE A 62 -9.23 -26.70 20.01
CA PHE A 62 -10.12 -25.58 19.71
C PHE A 62 -11.07 -25.30 20.89
N PRO A 63 -11.45 -24.04 21.19
CA PRO A 63 -10.97 -22.79 20.57
C PRO A 63 -9.66 -22.25 21.16
N SER A 64 -9.25 -22.68 22.36
CA SER A 64 -8.24 -21.99 23.17
C SER A 64 -6.78 -22.31 22.81
N ALA A 65 -6.49 -23.52 22.34
CA ALA A 65 -5.17 -23.98 21.91
C ALA A 65 -5.29 -24.94 20.69
N PRO A 66 -5.84 -24.46 19.56
CA PRO A 66 -6.25 -25.33 18.45
C PRO A 66 -5.06 -25.94 17.70
N VAL A 67 -5.03 -27.26 17.64
CA VAL A 67 -4.02 -28.02 16.89
C VAL A 67 -4.52 -28.26 15.46
N THR A 68 -3.82 -27.74 14.46
CA THR A 68 -4.11 -27.92 13.04
C THR A 68 -4.31 -29.40 12.67
N ASN A 69 -5.30 -29.71 11.82
CA ASN A 69 -5.45 -31.05 11.26
C ASN A 69 -4.39 -31.28 10.15
N THR A 70 -3.50 -32.24 10.37
CA THR A 70 -2.43 -32.64 9.44
C THR A 70 -2.69 -33.99 8.76
N SER A 71 -3.90 -34.55 8.89
CA SER A 71 -4.26 -35.81 8.24
C SER A 71 -4.14 -35.69 6.72
N GLY A 72 -3.51 -36.67 6.06
CA GLY A 72 -3.47 -36.75 4.59
C GLY A 72 -4.86 -36.91 3.93
N SER A 73 -5.92 -37.13 4.72
CA SER A 73 -7.31 -37.12 4.26
C SER A 73 -8.02 -35.76 4.40
N PHE A 74 -7.41 -34.77 5.06
CA PHE A 74 -8.05 -33.50 5.36
C PHE A 74 -8.29 -32.68 4.07
N VAL A 75 -9.57 -32.41 3.77
CA VAL A 75 -9.99 -31.71 2.54
C VAL A 75 -9.44 -30.28 2.42
N GLY A 76 -8.98 -29.69 3.53
CA GLY A 76 -8.32 -28.39 3.56
C GLY A 76 -6.82 -28.42 3.22
N LEU A 77 -6.18 -29.58 3.02
CA LEU A 77 -4.81 -29.63 2.50
C LEU A 77 -4.76 -29.37 0.99
N PRO A 78 -3.69 -28.76 0.46
CA PRO A 78 -2.48 -28.28 1.16
C PRO A 78 -2.57 -26.80 1.59
N TYR A 79 -3.78 -26.28 1.80
CA TYR A 79 -4.03 -24.84 1.89
C TYR A 79 -3.77 -24.24 3.28
N SER A 80 -3.39 -22.95 3.32
CA SER A 80 -3.21 -22.22 4.58
C SER A 80 -4.54 -21.65 5.08
N TRP A 81 -4.94 -22.06 6.29
CA TRP A 81 -6.18 -21.63 6.96
C TRP A 81 -5.95 -20.57 8.03
N LEU A 82 -4.75 -19.99 8.13
CA LEU A 82 -4.40 -19.08 9.24
C LEU A 82 -5.21 -17.76 9.22
N GLY A 83 -5.57 -17.27 8.03
CA GLY A 83 -6.38 -16.05 7.86
C GLY A 83 -7.88 -16.24 8.12
N VAL A 84 -8.31 -17.41 8.60
CA VAL A 84 -9.69 -17.67 9.02
C VAL A 84 -9.80 -17.60 10.54
N GLY A 85 -10.42 -16.54 11.05
CA GLY A 85 -10.68 -16.35 12.48
C GLY A 85 -12.02 -16.93 12.93
N TRP A 86 -12.28 -16.78 14.22
CA TRP A 86 -13.55 -17.06 14.88
C TRP A 86 -13.84 -16.02 15.97
N ALA A 87 -15.10 -15.83 16.36
CA ALA A 87 -15.40 -14.95 17.50
C ALA A 87 -14.93 -15.59 18.81
N THR A 88 -14.23 -14.83 19.66
CA THR A 88 -13.67 -15.36 20.92
C THR A 88 -14.76 -15.76 21.92
N SER A 89 -15.89 -15.04 21.92
CA SER A 89 -17.07 -15.30 22.77
C SER A 89 -18.09 -16.28 22.18
N ASP A 90 -18.04 -16.52 20.87
CA ASP A 90 -18.90 -17.49 20.15
C ASP A 90 -18.09 -18.15 19.02
N PRO A 91 -17.29 -19.20 19.32
CA PRO A 91 -16.47 -19.85 18.31
C PRO A 91 -17.25 -20.61 17.22
N THR A 92 -18.58 -20.54 17.22
CA THR A 92 -19.38 -21.00 16.07
C THR A 92 -19.37 -20.00 14.91
N LYS A 93 -19.11 -18.71 15.17
CA LYS A 93 -18.87 -17.71 14.11
C LYS A 93 -17.49 -17.89 13.48
N GLY A 94 -17.42 -18.11 12.16
CA GLY A 94 -16.18 -18.07 11.39
C GLY A 94 -16.06 -16.79 10.55
N PHE A 95 -14.84 -16.29 10.35
CA PHE A 95 -14.58 -15.07 9.56
C PHE A 95 -13.33 -15.23 8.69
N ALA A 96 -13.33 -14.77 7.44
CA ALA A 96 -12.12 -14.72 6.61
C ALA A 96 -11.58 -13.30 6.49
N PHE A 97 -10.27 -13.13 6.70
CA PHE A 97 -9.59 -11.84 6.55
C PHE A 97 -9.30 -11.52 5.08
N LEU A 98 -9.68 -10.29 4.68
CA LEU A 98 -9.47 -9.70 3.36
C LEU A 98 -8.21 -8.81 3.33
N THR A 99 -7.88 -8.21 4.48
CA THR A 99 -6.66 -7.43 4.75
C THR A 99 -6.25 -7.67 6.21
N PRO A 100 -5.04 -7.28 6.67
CA PRO A 100 -4.65 -7.40 8.08
C PRO A 100 -5.60 -6.73 9.08
N LYS A 101 -6.43 -5.77 8.65
CA LYS A 101 -7.41 -5.04 9.47
C LYS A 101 -8.87 -5.43 9.21
N HIS A 102 -9.16 -6.07 8.06
CA HIS A 102 -10.55 -6.26 7.58
C HIS A 102 -10.93 -7.72 7.36
N TYR A 103 -12.16 -8.08 7.71
CA TYR A 103 -12.70 -9.43 7.56
C TYR A 103 -14.14 -9.45 7.05
N LEU A 104 -14.52 -10.55 6.41
CA LEU A 104 -15.84 -10.74 5.80
C LEU A 104 -16.89 -11.20 6.85
N VAL A 105 -18.07 -10.57 6.83
CA VAL A 105 -19.17 -10.77 7.80
C VAL A 105 -20.52 -10.85 7.08
N ALA A 106 -21.43 -11.71 7.55
CA ALA A 106 -22.84 -11.68 7.12
C ALA A 106 -23.61 -10.62 7.92
N ARG A 107 -24.29 -9.69 7.24
CA ARG A 107 -24.98 -8.53 7.83
C ARG A 107 -25.98 -8.95 8.91
N HIS A 108 -26.75 -10.02 8.66
CA HIS A 108 -27.76 -10.51 9.59
C HIS A 108 -27.19 -11.18 10.85
N TYR A 109 -25.91 -11.54 10.85
CA TYR A 109 -25.26 -12.27 11.95
C TYR A 109 -24.25 -11.41 12.74
N GLY A 110 -23.71 -10.35 12.12
CA GLY A 110 -22.77 -9.42 12.72
C GLY A 110 -21.39 -10.04 13.04
N GLY A 111 -20.45 -9.18 13.44
CA GLY A 111 -19.12 -9.59 13.87
C GLY A 111 -19.09 -10.09 15.31
N ALA A 112 -18.03 -9.73 16.04
CA ALA A 112 -17.87 -9.92 17.47
C ALA A 112 -16.74 -9.04 18.02
N THR A 113 -16.92 -8.54 19.25
CA THR A 113 -16.00 -7.64 19.97
C THR A 113 -14.52 -8.08 19.95
N THR A 114 -14.25 -9.39 19.93
CA THR A 114 -12.91 -9.94 19.80
C THR A 114 -12.91 -11.11 18.83
N ILE A 115 -11.97 -11.06 17.88
CA ILE A 115 -11.77 -12.05 16.82
C ILE A 115 -10.46 -12.79 17.09
N SER A 116 -10.53 -14.11 17.28
CA SER A 116 -9.37 -14.99 17.47
C SER A 116 -8.92 -15.60 16.13
N LEU A 117 -7.62 -15.71 15.91
CA LEU A 117 -7.00 -16.39 14.78
C LEU A 117 -5.88 -17.32 15.26
N LEU A 118 -5.53 -18.33 14.46
CA LEU A 118 -4.31 -19.13 14.67
C LEU A 118 -3.16 -18.52 13.84
N SER A 119 -2.10 -18.07 14.51
CA SER A 119 -0.87 -17.58 13.87
C SER A 119 -0.01 -18.72 13.28
N ALA A 120 0.92 -18.38 12.40
CA ALA A 120 1.89 -19.34 11.85
C ALA A 120 2.76 -20.03 12.93
N GLY A 121 2.98 -19.36 14.07
CA GLY A 121 3.69 -19.90 15.24
C GLY A 121 2.83 -20.79 16.17
N GLY A 122 1.61 -21.18 15.74
CA GLY A 122 0.71 -22.03 16.52
C GLY A 122 0.05 -21.35 17.72
N GLN A 123 0.22 -20.04 17.90
CA GLN A 123 -0.38 -19.27 18.98
C GLN A 123 -1.72 -18.67 18.55
N VAL A 124 -2.70 -18.65 19.46
CA VAL A 124 -3.94 -17.88 19.25
C VAL A 124 -3.62 -16.39 19.43
N VAL A 125 -3.98 -15.60 18.43
CA VAL A 125 -3.84 -14.13 18.42
C VAL A 125 -5.22 -13.49 18.30
N THR A 126 -5.39 -12.27 18.82
CA THR A 126 -6.69 -11.60 18.89
C THR A 126 -6.65 -10.19 18.31
N GLY A 127 -7.69 -9.83 17.56
CA GLY A 127 -8.01 -8.45 17.18
C GLY A 127 -9.32 -7.99 17.83
N THR A 128 -9.41 -6.71 18.18
CA THR A 128 -10.63 -6.07 18.70
C THR A 128 -11.41 -5.45 17.55
N GLU A 129 -12.73 -5.68 17.48
CA GLU A 129 -13.61 -5.05 16.49
C GLU A 129 -13.76 -3.55 16.74
N ALA A 130 -13.58 -2.74 15.69
CA ALA A 130 -13.88 -1.30 15.67
C ALA A 130 -15.25 -1.02 15.05
N SER A 131 -15.57 -1.68 13.93
CA SER A 131 -16.82 -1.48 13.20
C SER A 131 -17.25 -2.72 12.41
N VAL A 132 -18.53 -2.77 12.03
CA VAL A 132 -19.05 -3.68 10.98
C VAL A 132 -19.90 -2.86 10.02
N THR A 133 -19.39 -2.64 8.82
CA THR A 133 -20.02 -1.76 7.81
C THR A 133 -20.56 -2.57 6.64
N ALA A 134 -21.83 -2.34 6.28
CA ALA A 134 -22.49 -3.06 5.20
C ALA A 134 -22.10 -2.50 3.82
N THR A 135 -21.84 -3.39 2.86
CA THR A 135 -21.41 -3.02 1.50
C THR A 135 -22.54 -2.48 0.60
N GLY A 136 -23.81 -2.67 1.00
CA GLY A 136 -24.97 -2.43 0.13
C GLY A 136 -25.25 -3.55 -0.88
N TYR A 137 -24.50 -4.67 -0.81
CA TYR A 137 -24.66 -5.86 -1.65
C TYR A 137 -24.74 -7.15 -0.83
N GLY A 138 -25.15 -8.25 -1.46
CA GLY A 138 -25.21 -9.60 -0.85
C GLY A 138 -26.49 -10.34 -1.24
N PHE A 139 -26.77 -11.47 -0.62
CA PHE A 139 -28.06 -12.14 -0.78
C PHE A 139 -29.18 -11.22 -0.29
N THR A 140 -30.27 -11.17 -1.06
CA THR A 140 -31.54 -10.56 -0.66
C THR A 140 -32.64 -11.58 -1.02
N ASN A 141 -33.43 -12.05 -0.05
CA ASN A 141 -34.53 -12.94 -0.37
C ASN A 141 -35.58 -12.21 -1.22
N ASN A 142 -35.50 -12.33 -2.54
CA ASN A 142 -36.34 -11.64 -3.51
C ASN A 142 -36.45 -10.12 -3.27
N GLY A 143 -35.37 -9.48 -2.80
CA GLY A 143 -35.35 -8.05 -2.43
C GLY A 143 -36.08 -7.67 -1.13
N THR A 144 -36.62 -8.63 -0.37
CA THR A 144 -37.35 -8.35 0.88
C THR A 144 -36.45 -8.15 2.10
N GLN A 145 -35.19 -8.58 2.01
CA GLN A 145 -34.18 -8.48 3.06
C GLN A 145 -33.09 -7.48 2.65
N ALA A 146 -32.47 -6.83 3.65
CA ALA A 146 -31.31 -5.97 3.43
C ALA A 146 -30.13 -6.80 2.87
N PRO A 147 -29.31 -6.25 1.96
CA PRO A 147 -28.20 -6.99 1.34
C PRO A 147 -27.16 -7.45 2.37
N ASP A 148 -26.79 -8.72 2.31
CA ASP A 148 -26.19 -9.42 3.45
C ASP A 148 -24.64 -9.42 3.54
N ILE A 149 -23.89 -8.74 2.66
CA ILE A 149 -22.42 -8.63 2.79
C ILE A 149 -22.04 -7.40 3.61
N SER A 150 -21.34 -7.62 4.72
CA SER A 150 -20.68 -6.59 5.52
C SER A 150 -19.20 -6.88 5.70
N ILE A 151 -18.42 -5.83 5.96
CA ILE A 151 -17.00 -5.91 6.30
C ILE A 151 -16.83 -5.51 7.76
N GLY A 152 -16.21 -6.39 8.54
CA GLY A 152 -15.73 -6.08 9.88
C GLY A 152 -14.34 -5.45 9.81
N GLU A 153 -14.10 -4.50 10.70
CA GLU A 153 -12.87 -3.72 10.83
C GLU A 153 -12.28 -3.93 12.23
N LEU A 154 -10.97 -4.09 12.35
CA LEU A 154 -10.26 -4.13 13.64
C LEU A 154 -9.75 -2.75 14.06
N THR A 155 -9.64 -2.50 15.37
CA THR A 155 -9.05 -1.25 15.91
C THR A 155 -7.60 -1.02 15.51
N ALA A 156 -6.87 -2.07 15.13
CA ALA A 156 -5.53 -2.03 14.58
C ALA A 156 -5.31 -3.22 13.63
N SER A 157 -4.40 -3.07 12.66
CA SER A 157 -3.97 -4.16 11.79
C SER A 157 -3.27 -5.27 12.57
N LEU A 158 -3.56 -6.52 12.24
CA LEU A 158 -2.85 -7.68 12.80
C LEU A 158 -1.37 -7.67 12.36
N PRO A 159 -0.41 -7.76 13.29
CA PRO A 159 1.02 -7.79 12.98
C PRO A 159 1.44 -8.79 11.89
N SER A 160 2.25 -8.33 10.95
CA SER A 160 2.82 -9.14 9.86
C SER A 160 3.61 -10.35 10.37
N ALA A 161 4.23 -10.23 11.55
CA ALA A 161 4.93 -11.30 12.25
C ALA A 161 4.07 -12.55 12.55
N TYR A 162 2.73 -12.44 12.54
CA TYR A 162 1.83 -13.59 12.71
C TYR A 162 1.73 -14.50 11.46
N GLY A 163 2.30 -14.09 10.32
CA GLY A 163 2.39 -14.91 9.11
C GLY A 163 1.04 -15.19 8.44
N LEU A 164 0.07 -14.29 8.61
CA LEU A 164 -1.31 -14.48 8.12
C LEU A 164 -1.38 -14.30 6.58
N PRO A 165 -2.00 -15.23 5.83
CA PRO A 165 -2.10 -15.15 4.39
C PRO A 165 -3.07 -14.04 3.95
N ARG A 166 -2.63 -13.17 3.04
CA ARG A 166 -3.53 -12.31 2.27
C ARG A 166 -4.29 -13.17 1.27
N TYR A 167 -5.53 -13.56 1.61
CA TYR A 167 -6.40 -14.27 0.69
C TYR A 167 -6.76 -13.38 -0.51
N GLY A 168 -6.87 -13.99 -1.68
CA GLY A 168 -7.42 -13.31 -2.86
C GLY A 168 -8.95 -13.39 -2.85
N VAL A 169 -9.64 -12.42 -3.45
CA VAL A 169 -11.04 -12.58 -3.90
C VAL A 169 -11.02 -13.16 -5.32
N PHE A 170 -11.73 -14.25 -5.57
CA PHE A 170 -11.68 -14.95 -6.86
C PHE A 170 -12.57 -14.28 -7.93
N ASP A 171 -11.96 -13.93 -9.06
CA ASP A 171 -12.56 -13.27 -10.20
C ASP A 171 -12.50 -14.13 -11.48
N ALA A 172 -13.50 -14.99 -11.67
CA ALA A 172 -13.65 -15.82 -12.86
C ALA A 172 -14.27 -15.08 -14.06
N ASN A 173 -14.75 -13.85 -13.90
CA ASN A 173 -15.66 -13.17 -14.83
C ASN A 173 -15.14 -13.10 -16.28
N SER A 174 -15.96 -13.51 -17.25
CA SER A 174 -15.56 -13.46 -18.67
C SER A 174 -15.55 -12.04 -19.25
N SER A 175 -16.39 -11.16 -18.72
CA SER A 175 -16.33 -9.69 -18.81
C SER A 175 -16.77 -9.13 -17.45
N SER A 176 -16.49 -7.86 -17.16
CA SER A 176 -16.87 -7.23 -15.88
C SER A 176 -18.39 -7.16 -15.55
N THR A 177 -19.26 -7.78 -16.36
CA THR A 177 -20.70 -7.99 -16.11
C THR A 177 -21.15 -9.46 -16.19
N THR A 178 -20.26 -10.44 -16.44
CA THR A 178 -20.63 -11.81 -16.84
C THR A 178 -20.07 -12.90 -15.92
N ASN A 179 -20.92 -13.34 -14.98
CA ASN A 179 -20.61 -14.33 -13.93
C ASN A 179 -20.85 -15.81 -14.34
N SER A 180 -21.10 -16.13 -15.61
CA SER A 180 -21.44 -17.51 -16.01
C SER A 180 -20.32 -18.53 -15.77
N THR A 181 -19.07 -18.08 -15.68
CA THR A 181 -17.85 -18.86 -15.47
C THR A 181 -17.65 -19.37 -14.03
N TYR A 182 -18.49 -18.95 -13.08
CA TYR A 182 -18.46 -19.49 -11.70
C TYR A 182 -19.23 -20.81 -11.56
N VAL A 183 -20.16 -21.13 -12.47
CA VAL A 183 -20.88 -22.41 -12.43
C VAL A 183 -19.90 -23.55 -12.75
N GLY A 184 -19.93 -24.62 -11.96
CA GLY A 184 -19.02 -25.74 -12.04
C GLY A 184 -17.70 -25.56 -11.27
N GLN A 185 -17.45 -24.40 -10.65
CA GLN A 185 -16.24 -24.20 -9.85
C GLN A 185 -16.29 -24.99 -8.52
N PRO A 186 -15.15 -25.55 -8.06
CA PRO A 186 -15.07 -26.31 -6.82
C PRO A 186 -15.11 -25.40 -5.60
N LEU A 187 -16.24 -25.44 -4.89
CA LEU A 187 -16.48 -24.68 -3.66
C LEU A 187 -15.93 -25.46 -2.46
N MET A 188 -15.19 -24.79 -1.59
CA MET A 188 -14.93 -25.24 -0.22
C MET A 188 -15.75 -24.41 0.74
N VAL A 189 -16.64 -25.10 1.45
CA VAL A 189 -17.58 -24.52 2.41
C VAL A 189 -16.98 -24.67 3.80
N TYR A 190 -16.85 -23.55 4.50
CA TYR A 190 -16.52 -23.52 5.93
C TYR A 190 -17.82 -23.52 6.73
N GLY A 191 -17.92 -24.39 7.72
CA GLY A 191 -19.06 -24.49 8.62
C GLY A 191 -18.63 -24.58 10.08
N ARG A 192 -19.55 -24.26 10.99
CA ARG A 192 -19.31 -24.18 12.42
C ARG A 192 -19.02 -25.54 13.06
N GLY A 193 -18.41 -25.52 14.24
CA GLY A 193 -18.38 -26.68 15.14
C GLY A 193 -19.69 -26.80 15.93
N PRO A 194 -20.10 -28.01 16.40
CA PRO A 194 -21.40 -28.24 17.04
C PRO A 194 -21.84 -27.24 18.13
N ASP A 195 -20.89 -26.79 18.96
CA ASP A 195 -21.12 -26.09 20.22
C ASP A 195 -20.08 -24.99 20.54
N GLY A 196 -19.20 -24.67 19.59
CA GLY A 196 -18.08 -23.75 19.79
C GLY A 196 -16.89 -24.32 20.59
N THR A 197 -17.01 -25.50 21.21
CA THR A 197 -15.90 -26.23 21.85
C THR A 197 -15.22 -27.20 20.88
N GLN A 198 -15.93 -27.62 19.84
CA GLN A 198 -15.45 -28.55 18.82
C GLN A 198 -15.02 -27.82 17.55
N SER A 199 -14.09 -28.42 16.79
CA SER A 199 -13.56 -27.82 15.55
C SER A 199 -14.66 -27.48 14.54
N PRO A 200 -14.57 -26.31 13.88
CA PRO A 200 -15.23 -26.03 12.62
C PRO A 200 -14.92 -27.08 11.55
N ARG A 201 -15.87 -27.23 10.62
CA ARG A 201 -15.94 -28.30 9.61
C ARG A 201 -15.73 -27.77 8.20
N MET A 202 -15.07 -28.56 7.38
CA MET A 202 -14.82 -28.30 5.97
C MET A 202 -15.54 -29.32 5.09
N GLY A 203 -16.22 -28.85 4.05
CA GLY A 203 -16.83 -29.67 3.02
C GLY A 203 -16.48 -29.18 1.62
N ILE A 204 -16.58 -30.07 0.63
CA ILE A 204 -16.42 -29.73 -0.80
C ILE A 204 -17.80 -29.80 -1.45
N ALA A 205 -18.13 -28.77 -2.22
CA ALA A 205 -19.33 -28.68 -3.04
C ALA A 205 -18.99 -28.12 -4.43
N THR A 206 -20.00 -27.89 -5.26
CA THR A 206 -19.86 -27.26 -6.58
C THR A 206 -20.83 -26.09 -6.66
N VAL A 207 -20.37 -24.98 -7.25
CA VAL A 207 -21.23 -23.83 -7.55
C VAL A 207 -22.19 -24.22 -8.69
N ASN A 208 -23.48 -24.33 -8.37
CA ASN A 208 -24.51 -24.78 -9.31
C ASN A 208 -25.30 -23.63 -9.95
N GLY A 209 -25.27 -22.43 -9.35
CA GLY A 209 -25.96 -21.26 -9.87
C GLY A 209 -25.53 -19.97 -9.19
N TRP A 210 -25.82 -18.84 -9.83
CA TRP A 210 -25.51 -17.49 -9.36
C TRP A 210 -26.70 -16.54 -9.62
N SER A 211 -26.81 -15.48 -8.84
CA SER A 211 -27.77 -14.40 -9.03
C SER A 211 -27.13 -13.06 -8.69
N VAL A 212 -26.94 -12.21 -9.70
CA VAL A 212 -26.40 -10.86 -9.56
C VAL A 212 -27.36 -9.88 -10.24
N SER A 213 -28.05 -9.05 -9.46
CA SER A 213 -29.01 -8.06 -9.97
C SER A 213 -29.32 -6.99 -8.92
N GLY A 214 -29.11 -5.71 -9.27
CA GLY A 214 -29.18 -4.62 -8.30
C GLY A 214 -28.19 -4.84 -7.15
N SER A 215 -28.68 -4.79 -5.90
CA SER A 215 -27.91 -5.17 -4.72
C SER A 215 -27.77 -6.68 -4.51
N ASN A 216 -28.58 -7.52 -5.16
CA ASN A 216 -28.47 -8.97 -4.96
C ASN A 216 -27.16 -9.49 -5.56
N SER A 217 -26.37 -10.21 -4.76
CA SER A 217 -25.16 -10.91 -5.18
C SER A 217 -25.00 -12.20 -4.37
N SER A 218 -25.37 -13.33 -4.97
CA SER A 218 -25.35 -14.66 -4.32
C SER A 218 -24.96 -15.79 -5.27
N ILE A 219 -24.34 -16.85 -4.74
CA ILE A 219 -24.12 -18.14 -5.40
C ILE A 219 -24.82 -19.26 -4.63
N THR A 220 -24.93 -20.44 -5.23
CA THR A 220 -25.61 -21.60 -4.67
C THR A 220 -24.87 -22.90 -4.94
N SER A 221 -25.01 -23.86 -4.04
CA SER A 221 -24.70 -25.28 -4.27
C SER A 221 -25.96 -26.11 -4.01
N ASN A 222 -25.93 -27.37 -4.42
CA ASN A 222 -26.85 -28.37 -3.89
C ASN A 222 -26.40 -28.83 -2.49
N VAL A 223 -27.31 -29.47 -1.76
CA VAL A 223 -27.06 -30.06 -0.43
C VAL A 223 -26.42 -31.46 -0.49
N THR A 224 -26.19 -32.03 -1.68
CA THR A 224 -25.86 -33.46 -1.86
C THR A 224 -24.48 -33.89 -1.37
N THR A 225 -23.57 -32.95 -1.09
CA THR A 225 -22.28 -33.24 -0.44
C THR A 225 -22.17 -32.62 0.96
N GLY A 226 -23.04 -31.68 1.29
CA GLY A 226 -23.23 -31.18 2.64
C GLY A 226 -24.33 -30.12 2.75
N THR A 227 -24.96 -30.04 3.92
CA THR A 227 -26.12 -29.18 4.20
C THR A 227 -25.76 -28.18 5.30
N LEU A 228 -25.85 -26.87 4.99
CA LEU A 228 -25.71 -25.82 6.01
C LEU A 228 -26.74 -26.00 7.12
N GLN A 229 -26.36 -25.66 8.34
CA GLN A 229 -27.19 -25.73 9.55
C GLN A 229 -27.39 -24.34 10.15
N VAL A 230 -28.33 -24.23 11.10
CA VAL A 230 -28.58 -22.97 11.81
C VAL A 230 -27.31 -22.53 12.55
N GLY A 231 -26.86 -21.31 12.27
CA GLY A 231 -25.63 -20.74 12.82
C GLY A 231 -24.37 -20.94 11.98
N ASP A 232 -24.45 -21.56 10.79
CA ASP A 232 -23.32 -21.56 9.83
C ASP A 232 -23.12 -20.19 9.15
N SER A 233 -24.13 -19.30 9.24
CA SER A 233 -24.13 -17.94 8.68
C SER A 233 -22.84 -17.16 8.92
N GLY A 234 -22.40 -16.40 7.92
CA GLY A 234 -21.20 -15.57 8.00
C GLY A 234 -19.88 -16.33 7.82
N SER A 235 -19.86 -17.65 8.01
CA SER A 235 -18.67 -18.48 7.80
C SER A 235 -18.22 -18.46 6.33
N PRO A 236 -16.91 -18.35 6.05
CA PRO A 236 -16.40 -17.97 4.73
C PRO A 236 -16.26 -19.12 3.73
N ASP A 237 -16.55 -18.83 2.46
CA ASP A 237 -16.42 -19.77 1.34
C ASP A 237 -15.24 -19.45 0.44
N PHE A 238 -14.62 -20.51 -0.10
CA PHE A 238 -13.43 -20.41 -0.92
C PHE A 238 -13.54 -21.20 -2.23
N ILE A 239 -12.93 -20.68 -3.30
CA ILE A 239 -12.55 -21.48 -4.47
C ILE A 239 -11.14 -22.02 -4.27
N ARG A 240 -10.95 -23.31 -4.58
CA ARG A 240 -9.62 -23.92 -4.73
C ARG A 240 -8.98 -23.43 -6.03
N TRP A 241 -7.83 -22.77 -5.94
CA TRP A 241 -7.18 -22.13 -7.07
C TRP A 241 -5.71 -22.55 -7.17
N THR A 242 -5.25 -22.86 -8.38
CA THR A 242 -3.81 -22.98 -8.66
C THR A 242 -3.34 -21.64 -9.17
N ASN A 243 -2.43 -20.99 -8.44
CA ASN A 243 -1.91 -19.69 -8.83
C ASN A 243 -1.09 -19.79 -10.14
N PRO A 244 -0.81 -18.66 -10.83
CA PRO A 244 -0.14 -18.68 -12.13
C PRO A 244 1.27 -19.27 -12.11
N ASN A 245 1.91 -19.30 -10.93
CA ASN A 245 3.21 -19.95 -10.74
C ASN A 245 3.09 -21.47 -10.61
N GLY A 246 1.96 -21.99 -10.11
CA GLY A 246 1.66 -23.41 -9.96
C GLY A 246 1.41 -23.86 -8.52
N ALA A 247 1.45 -22.95 -7.54
CA ALA A 247 1.15 -23.27 -6.15
C ALA A 247 -0.35 -23.31 -5.88
N ALA A 248 -0.76 -24.11 -4.90
CA ALA A 248 -2.15 -24.25 -4.49
C ALA A 248 -2.53 -23.17 -3.46
N GLU A 249 -3.49 -22.31 -3.81
CA GLU A 249 -4.03 -21.24 -2.97
C GLU A 249 -5.54 -21.41 -2.76
N ILE A 250 -6.08 -20.73 -1.74
CA ILE A 250 -7.53 -20.51 -1.59
C ILE A 250 -7.84 -19.04 -1.80
N ALA A 251 -8.95 -18.79 -2.47
CA ALA A 251 -9.45 -17.44 -2.74
C ALA A 251 -10.90 -17.35 -2.26
N ILE A 252 -11.20 -16.33 -1.47
CA ILE A 252 -12.54 -16.04 -0.94
C ILE A 252 -13.49 -15.81 -2.12
N ILE A 253 -14.68 -16.39 -2.03
CA ILE A 253 -15.75 -16.20 -3.02
C ILE A 253 -17.06 -15.72 -2.39
N GLY A 254 -17.26 -15.99 -1.11
CA GLY A 254 -18.52 -15.77 -0.42
C GLY A 254 -18.44 -15.97 1.08
N ASN A 255 -19.60 -15.92 1.72
CA ASN A 255 -19.86 -16.54 3.01
C ASN A 255 -21.29 -17.07 3.08
N ASN A 256 -21.53 -18.05 3.95
CA ASN A 256 -22.84 -18.67 4.17
C ASN A 256 -23.91 -17.63 4.47
N ALA A 257 -25.02 -17.65 3.72
CA ALA A 257 -26.12 -16.70 3.85
C ALA A 257 -27.44 -17.37 4.26
N ALA A 258 -27.83 -18.47 3.60
CA ALA A 258 -29.07 -19.20 3.86
C ALA A 258 -29.02 -20.64 3.33
N THR A 259 -30.06 -21.43 3.62
CA THR A 259 -30.32 -22.75 3.04
C THR A 259 -31.81 -23.05 3.08
N ASP A 260 -32.30 -23.97 2.25
CA ASP A 260 -33.64 -24.56 2.39
C ASP A 260 -33.62 -25.94 3.08
N PHE A 261 -32.43 -26.41 3.50
CA PHE A 261 -32.13 -27.73 4.07
C PHE A 261 -32.47 -28.95 3.20
N ALA A 262 -33.02 -28.75 1.99
CA ALA A 262 -33.65 -29.81 1.19
C ALA A 262 -33.14 -29.90 -0.24
N THR A 263 -32.72 -28.78 -0.84
CA THR A 263 -32.25 -28.71 -2.23
C THR A 263 -31.00 -27.85 -2.41
N ILE A 264 -30.91 -26.69 -1.74
CA ILE A 264 -29.87 -25.69 -1.97
C ILE A 264 -29.28 -25.07 -0.69
N ASN A 265 -27.96 -24.88 -0.71
CA ASN A 265 -27.28 -23.90 0.13
C ASN A 265 -27.10 -22.60 -0.66
N VAL A 266 -27.20 -21.46 0.02
CA VAL A 266 -27.09 -20.11 -0.55
C VAL A 266 -25.98 -19.35 0.17
N TYR A 267 -25.07 -18.80 -0.61
CA TYR A 267 -23.92 -18.05 -0.14
C TYR A 267 -23.95 -16.64 -0.71
N ASN A 268 -23.54 -15.65 0.07
CA ASN A 268 -23.20 -14.33 -0.43
C ASN A 268 -22.07 -14.45 -1.48
N PHE A 269 -22.00 -13.53 -2.44
CA PHE A 269 -21.05 -13.63 -3.55
C PHE A 269 -20.23 -12.34 -3.74
N LEU A 270 -18.93 -12.44 -3.51
CA LEU A 270 -17.96 -11.35 -3.68
C LEU A 270 -17.43 -11.24 -5.12
N GLY A 271 -17.54 -12.31 -5.92
CA GLY A 271 -16.98 -12.38 -7.28
C GLY A 271 -17.62 -11.44 -8.31
N ALA A 272 -18.60 -10.61 -7.95
CA ALA A 272 -19.18 -9.59 -8.82
C ALA A 272 -18.39 -8.26 -8.71
N ALA A 273 -18.11 -7.61 -9.85
CA ALA A 273 -17.28 -6.41 -9.89
C ALA A 273 -17.80 -5.24 -9.03
N ALA A 274 -19.13 -5.08 -8.92
CA ALA A 274 -19.73 -4.07 -8.05
C ALA A 274 -19.46 -4.34 -6.56
N VAL A 275 -19.43 -5.61 -6.15
CA VAL A 275 -19.14 -6.00 -4.76
C VAL A 275 -17.66 -5.83 -4.44
N MET A 276 -16.75 -6.22 -5.34
CA MET A 276 -15.31 -5.95 -5.19
C MET A 276 -15.03 -4.44 -5.08
N ASN A 277 -15.73 -3.60 -5.83
CA ASN A 277 -15.61 -2.14 -5.71
C ASN A 277 -16.18 -1.62 -4.38
N ALA A 278 -17.33 -2.13 -3.92
CA ALA A 278 -17.94 -1.73 -2.64
C ALA A 278 -17.11 -2.15 -1.43
N VAL A 279 -16.46 -3.32 -1.48
CA VAL A 279 -15.52 -3.76 -0.43
C VAL A 279 -14.24 -2.92 -0.47
N ASN A 280 -13.65 -2.67 -1.65
CA ASN A 280 -12.51 -1.74 -1.77
C ASN A 280 -12.85 -0.36 -1.17
N ALA A 281 -14.04 0.18 -1.42
CA ALA A 281 -14.45 1.48 -0.85
C ALA A 281 -14.48 1.52 0.69
N LEU A 282 -14.55 0.36 1.35
CA LEU A 282 -14.42 0.24 2.81
C LEU A 282 -12.97 0.00 3.26
N THR A 283 -12.14 -0.69 2.48
CA THR A 283 -10.75 -1.03 2.89
C THR A 283 -9.69 -0.01 2.47
N THR A 284 -9.91 0.74 1.38
CA THR A 284 -8.92 1.70 0.86
C THR A 284 -8.73 2.97 1.68
N PRO A 285 -9.68 3.46 2.52
CA PRO A 285 -9.41 4.54 3.47
C PRO A 285 -8.29 4.22 4.48
N ASP A 286 -8.10 2.94 4.80
CA ASP A 286 -6.98 2.42 5.62
C ASP A 286 -5.73 2.07 4.81
N GLY A 287 -5.67 2.44 3.53
CA GLY A 287 -4.53 2.07 2.68
C GLY A 287 -4.44 0.58 2.37
N TYR A 288 -5.55 -0.17 2.37
CA TYR A 288 -5.58 -1.56 1.90
C TYR A 288 -6.45 -1.75 0.65
N ALA A 289 -5.87 -2.33 -0.40
CA ALA A 289 -6.59 -2.74 -1.61
C ALA A 289 -6.90 -4.24 -1.57
N LEU A 290 -8.00 -4.67 -2.20
CA LEU A 290 -8.25 -6.10 -2.35
C LEU A 290 -7.20 -6.76 -3.27
N LYS A 291 -6.59 -7.83 -2.78
CA LYS A 291 -5.95 -8.84 -3.63
C LYS A 291 -7.06 -9.54 -4.41
N ILE A 292 -7.17 -9.28 -5.71
CA ILE A 292 -8.17 -9.92 -6.58
C ILE A 292 -7.43 -10.84 -7.55
N VAL A 293 -7.87 -12.10 -7.65
CA VAL A 293 -7.14 -13.17 -8.31
C VAL A 293 -8.00 -13.91 -9.33
N GLY A 294 -7.40 -14.32 -10.44
CA GLY A 294 -8.08 -15.07 -11.48
C GLY A 294 -7.10 -15.88 -12.33
N THR A 295 -7.63 -16.78 -13.14
CA THR A 295 -6.82 -17.64 -14.02
C THR A 295 -6.48 -16.92 -15.32
N PRO A 296 -5.20 -16.82 -15.73
CA PRO A 296 -4.84 -16.22 -17.01
C PRO A 296 -5.39 -17.05 -18.18
N THR A 297 -6.05 -16.38 -19.14
CA THR A 297 -6.65 -17.03 -20.32
C THR A 297 -5.75 -17.00 -21.55
N ASN A 298 -4.68 -16.19 -21.51
CA ASN A 298 -3.79 -15.95 -22.64
C ASN A 298 -2.34 -15.83 -22.15
N THR A 299 -1.41 -16.47 -22.87
CA THR A 299 0.02 -16.45 -22.55
C THR A 299 0.78 -15.71 -23.64
N TRP A 300 1.71 -14.84 -23.25
CA TRP A 300 2.58 -14.12 -24.17
C TRP A 300 3.62 -15.05 -24.79
N VAL A 301 3.81 -14.95 -26.11
CA VAL A 301 4.84 -15.67 -26.86
C VAL A 301 5.79 -14.75 -27.63
N GLY A 302 5.40 -13.49 -27.89
CA GLY A 302 6.27 -12.44 -28.43
C GLY A 302 6.95 -12.76 -29.78
N SER A 303 6.42 -13.71 -30.54
CA SER A 303 7.13 -14.35 -31.66
C SER A 303 6.97 -13.62 -32.99
N SER A 304 5.73 -13.37 -33.43
CA SER A 304 5.45 -12.71 -34.72
C SER A 304 5.29 -11.19 -34.62
N SER A 305 5.34 -10.64 -33.41
CA SER A 305 5.25 -9.20 -33.12
C SER A 305 5.58 -8.95 -31.65
N THR A 306 6.11 -7.76 -31.33
CA THR A 306 6.23 -7.25 -29.96
C THR A 306 4.98 -6.51 -29.50
N SER A 307 4.03 -6.19 -30.38
CA SER A 307 2.92 -5.29 -30.03
C SER A 307 1.86 -6.00 -29.20
N ILE A 308 1.51 -5.41 -28.04
CA ILE A 308 0.56 -5.97 -27.08
C ILE A 308 -0.85 -6.14 -27.67
N GLY A 309 -1.22 -5.30 -28.64
CA GLY A 309 -2.49 -5.39 -29.38
C GLY A 309 -2.51 -6.40 -30.52
N ASN A 310 -1.38 -7.05 -30.84
CA ASN A 310 -1.30 -8.01 -31.95
C ASN A 310 -1.56 -9.44 -31.46
N ARG A 311 -2.65 -10.06 -31.92
CA ARG A 311 -3.04 -11.45 -31.63
C ARG A 311 -1.90 -12.47 -31.80
N GLY A 312 -0.98 -12.26 -32.75
CA GLY A 312 0.12 -13.17 -33.02
C GLY A 312 1.18 -13.19 -31.92
N ALA A 313 1.37 -12.08 -31.20
CA ALA A 313 2.25 -12.00 -30.03
C ALA A 313 1.72 -12.82 -28.82
N TRP A 314 0.44 -13.21 -28.88
CA TRP A 314 -0.25 -14.10 -27.94
C TRP A 314 -0.45 -15.52 -28.48
N GLY A 315 0.12 -15.85 -29.66
CA GLY A 315 -0.03 -17.15 -30.31
C GLY A 315 -1.41 -17.42 -30.92
N LEU A 316 -2.23 -16.38 -31.12
CA LEU A 316 -3.63 -16.51 -31.52
C LEU A 316 -3.85 -16.32 -33.03
N SER A 317 -4.55 -17.29 -33.63
CA SER A 317 -4.97 -17.24 -35.05
C SER A 317 -6.33 -16.55 -35.23
N PRO A 318 -6.62 -15.98 -36.43
CA PRO A 318 -7.96 -15.51 -36.80
C PRO A 318 -9.03 -16.60 -36.58
N PRO A 319 -10.27 -16.25 -36.19
CA PRO A 319 -10.81 -14.89 -36.03
C PRO A 319 -10.48 -14.21 -34.68
N SER A 320 -9.63 -14.81 -33.83
CA SER A 320 -9.32 -14.30 -32.49
C SER A 320 -8.66 -12.91 -32.50
N SER A 321 -9.03 -12.05 -31.55
CA SER A 321 -8.33 -10.80 -31.23
C SER A 321 -7.16 -11.04 -30.26
N ALA A 322 -6.37 -9.98 -29.99
CA ALA A 322 -5.59 -9.91 -28.74
C ALA A 322 -6.53 -9.88 -27.51
N PRO A 323 -6.05 -10.27 -26.30
CA PRO A 323 -6.81 -10.19 -25.06
C PRO A 323 -7.15 -8.74 -24.68
N SER A 324 -8.35 -8.55 -24.11
CA SER A 324 -8.81 -7.29 -23.50
C SER A 324 -9.77 -7.60 -22.35
N ASP A 325 -9.65 -6.89 -21.21
CA ASP A 325 -10.27 -7.24 -19.92
C ASP A 325 -10.03 -8.71 -19.50
N LYS A 326 -8.80 -9.21 -19.71
CA LYS A 326 -8.37 -10.58 -19.33
C LYS A 326 -7.19 -10.57 -18.37
N TYR A 327 -7.10 -11.62 -17.55
CA TYR A 327 -5.86 -12.02 -16.91
C TYR A 327 -4.91 -12.62 -17.95
N VAL A 328 -3.63 -12.25 -17.91
CA VAL A 328 -2.62 -12.72 -18.86
C VAL A 328 -1.37 -13.25 -18.15
N LEU A 329 -0.68 -14.17 -18.83
CA LEU A 329 0.56 -14.79 -18.35
C LEU A 329 1.75 -14.41 -19.23
N PHE A 330 2.77 -13.83 -18.63
CA PHE A 330 4.09 -13.67 -19.21
C PHE A 330 4.97 -14.79 -18.64
N SER A 331 5.50 -15.64 -19.52
CA SER A 331 6.36 -16.76 -19.14
C SER A 331 7.58 -16.75 -20.04
N GLY A 332 8.78 -16.67 -19.46
CA GLY A 332 10.01 -16.67 -20.25
C GLY A 332 10.26 -17.98 -21.00
N THR A 333 9.65 -19.09 -20.56
CA THR A 333 9.62 -20.37 -21.30
C THR A 333 8.77 -20.29 -22.56
N SER A 334 7.66 -19.53 -22.53
CA SER A 334 6.75 -19.37 -23.68
C SER A 334 7.20 -18.26 -24.64
N ALA A 335 7.87 -17.22 -24.11
CA ALA A 335 8.36 -16.09 -24.89
C ALA A 335 9.77 -16.28 -25.45
N GLY A 336 10.62 -17.10 -24.81
CA GLY A 336 12.04 -17.21 -25.16
C GLY A 336 12.73 -15.85 -25.06
N ASN A 337 13.17 -15.34 -26.22
CA ASN A 337 13.78 -14.01 -26.37
C ASN A 337 12.76 -12.89 -26.65
N GLY A 338 11.50 -13.22 -26.98
CA GLY A 338 10.41 -12.28 -27.28
C GLY A 338 9.85 -11.56 -26.06
N ARG A 339 10.72 -11.01 -25.20
CA ARG A 339 10.34 -10.40 -23.90
C ARG A 339 10.13 -8.88 -23.95
N ALA A 340 10.36 -8.26 -25.10
CA ALA A 340 9.98 -6.88 -25.37
C ALA A 340 8.50 -6.79 -25.78
N VAL A 341 7.76 -5.88 -25.14
CA VAL A 341 6.31 -5.71 -25.30
C VAL A 341 6.03 -4.24 -25.63
N SER A 342 5.60 -3.93 -26.85
CA SER A 342 5.30 -2.56 -27.25
C SER A 342 3.81 -2.24 -27.06
N VAL A 343 3.55 -1.16 -26.33
CA VAL A 343 2.24 -0.58 -26.01
C VAL A 343 2.10 0.71 -26.83
N ASP A 344 2.13 0.58 -28.15
CA ASP A 344 2.09 1.73 -29.08
C ASP A 344 0.66 2.30 -29.26
N THR A 345 -0.33 1.58 -28.74
CA THR A 345 -1.75 1.95 -28.69
C THR A 345 -2.30 1.56 -27.33
N ASN A 346 -3.37 2.23 -26.89
CA ASN A 346 -3.96 1.99 -25.57
C ASN A 346 -4.50 0.55 -25.45
N ALA A 347 -4.08 -0.14 -24.40
CA ALA A 347 -4.47 -1.53 -24.11
C ALA A 347 -5.12 -1.64 -22.73
N ASN A 348 -6.00 -2.62 -22.53
CA ASN A 348 -6.65 -2.88 -21.25
C ASN A 348 -6.55 -4.36 -20.88
N LEU A 349 -5.79 -4.67 -19.84
CA LEU A 349 -5.63 -6.02 -19.31
C LEU A 349 -6.08 -6.04 -17.85
N ARG A 350 -6.80 -7.09 -17.43
CA ARG A 350 -7.39 -7.11 -16.09
C ARG A 350 -6.35 -7.35 -15.00
N GLY A 351 -5.34 -8.17 -15.28
CA GLY A 351 -4.21 -8.42 -14.39
C GLY A 351 -3.06 -9.12 -15.11
N LEU A 352 -1.83 -8.80 -14.73
CA LEU A 352 -0.61 -9.30 -15.36
C LEU A 352 0.15 -10.23 -14.40
N PHE A 353 0.43 -11.44 -14.85
CA PHE A 353 1.21 -12.41 -14.08
C PHE A 353 2.51 -12.76 -14.80
N PHE A 354 3.64 -12.63 -14.10
CA PHE A 354 4.95 -13.07 -14.60
C PHE A 354 5.34 -14.38 -13.91
N LYS A 355 5.38 -15.49 -14.66
CA LYS A 355 5.69 -16.83 -14.13
C LYS A 355 7.19 -16.98 -13.91
N SER A 356 7.57 -17.62 -12.81
CA SER A 356 8.98 -17.94 -12.53
C SER A 356 9.57 -18.86 -13.61
N THR A 357 10.77 -18.52 -14.08
CA THR A 357 11.54 -19.27 -15.08
C THR A 357 12.67 -20.12 -14.48
N GLY A 358 12.86 -20.07 -13.16
CA GLY A 358 13.75 -20.96 -12.40
C GLY A 358 15.24 -20.61 -12.43
N SER A 359 15.68 -19.65 -13.25
CA SER A 359 17.04 -19.09 -13.22
C SER A 359 17.07 -17.66 -13.78
N GLY A 360 18.15 -16.92 -13.50
CA GLY A 360 18.28 -15.47 -13.75
C GLY A 360 18.32 -15.08 -15.23
N THR A 361 17.18 -15.15 -15.91
CA THR A 361 17.00 -14.67 -17.29
C THR A 361 16.58 -13.19 -17.32
N LEU A 362 16.57 -12.54 -18.49
CA LEU A 362 16.09 -11.15 -18.58
C LEU A 362 14.58 -11.06 -18.31
N GLY A 363 14.15 -10.06 -17.53
CA GLY A 363 12.72 -9.79 -17.34
C GLY A 363 12.04 -9.26 -18.61
N PHE A 364 10.73 -9.09 -18.56
CA PHE A 364 9.95 -8.46 -19.61
C PHE A 364 10.08 -6.94 -19.55
N THR A 365 10.19 -6.32 -20.73
CA THR A 365 10.31 -4.87 -20.90
C THR A 365 9.14 -4.34 -21.71
N PHE A 366 8.34 -3.45 -21.12
CA PHE A 366 7.23 -2.80 -21.79
C PHE A 366 7.63 -1.37 -22.17
N SER A 367 7.34 -0.97 -23.41
CA SER A 367 7.65 0.36 -23.96
C SER A 367 6.49 0.85 -24.85
N GLY A 368 6.67 1.97 -25.54
CA GLY A 368 5.64 2.59 -26.39
C GLY A 368 4.92 3.76 -25.72
N THR A 369 4.22 4.55 -26.53
CA THR A 369 3.57 5.82 -26.13
C THR A 369 2.12 5.68 -25.69
N GLY A 370 1.51 4.51 -25.91
CA GLY A 370 0.16 4.18 -25.46
C GLY A 370 0.10 3.87 -23.97
N THR A 371 -1.10 4.00 -23.41
CA THR A 371 -1.39 3.70 -22.01
C THR A 371 -1.79 2.23 -21.83
N LEU A 372 -1.10 1.52 -20.95
CA LEU A 372 -1.52 0.22 -20.45
C LEU A 372 -2.46 0.43 -19.26
N THR A 373 -3.76 0.21 -19.48
CA THR A 373 -4.72 0.11 -18.37
C THR A 373 -4.58 -1.26 -17.71
N VAL A 374 -4.21 -1.28 -16.44
CA VAL A 374 -4.24 -2.48 -15.59
C VAL A 374 -5.50 -2.43 -14.74
N GLY A 375 -6.33 -3.46 -14.83
CA GLY A 375 -7.57 -3.59 -14.07
C GLY A 375 -7.37 -4.10 -12.64
N ARG A 376 -8.50 -4.42 -11.99
CA ARG A 376 -8.59 -4.88 -10.59
C ARG A 376 -7.67 -6.05 -10.19
N GLY A 377 -7.20 -6.83 -11.16
CA GLY A 377 -6.31 -7.99 -10.94
C GLY A 377 -4.84 -7.64 -10.72
N GLY A 378 -4.45 -6.37 -10.91
CA GLY A 378 -3.12 -5.88 -10.56
C GLY A 378 -1.96 -6.55 -11.30
N ILE A 379 -0.81 -6.62 -10.64
CA ILE A 379 0.41 -7.26 -11.13
C ILE A 379 0.92 -8.25 -10.07
N ALA A 380 1.27 -9.47 -10.48
CA ALA A 380 2.06 -10.38 -9.66
C ALA A 380 3.29 -10.90 -10.41
N ASN A 381 4.49 -10.63 -9.88
CA ASN A 381 5.74 -11.14 -10.41
C ASN A 381 6.27 -12.31 -9.56
N TYR A 382 6.13 -13.53 -10.06
CA TYR A 382 6.68 -14.72 -9.41
C TYR A 382 8.13 -15.03 -9.84
N ASP A 383 8.69 -14.27 -10.77
CA ASP A 383 10.06 -14.44 -11.23
C ASP A 383 11.08 -13.66 -10.36
N THR A 384 12.28 -14.23 -10.26
CA THR A 384 13.46 -13.57 -9.70
C THR A 384 13.97 -12.40 -10.53
N SER A 385 13.54 -12.30 -11.78
CA SER A 385 13.89 -11.22 -12.70
C SER A 385 12.98 -10.00 -12.53
N ARG A 386 13.59 -8.81 -12.62
CA ARG A 386 12.90 -7.52 -12.59
C ARG A 386 12.09 -7.31 -13.86
N GLN A 387 10.80 -7.05 -13.72
CA GLN A 387 9.94 -6.62 -14.83
C GLN A 387 9.98 -5.09 -14.93
N THR A 388 10.05 -4.54 -16.14
CA THR A 388 10.19 -3.08 -16.35
C THR A 388 9.10 -2.57 -17.28
N ILE A 389 8.30 -1.60 -16.82
CA ILE A 389 7.18 -1.03 -17.57
C ILE A 389 7.43 0.47 -17.78
N SER A 390 8.00 0.82 -18.93
CA SER A 390 8.33 2.20 -19.30
C SER A 390 7.20 2.94 -20.03
N SER A 391 6.18 2.22 -20.51
CA SER A 391 4.92 2.82 -20.97
C SER A 391 4.06 3.27 -19.78
N THR A 392 3.14 4.21 -20.01
CA THR A 392 2.28 4.74 -18.94
C THR A 392 1.29 3.68 -18.46
N ILE A 393 1.24 3.46 -17.14
CA ILE A 393 0.23 2.62 -16.50
C ILE A 393 -0.95 3.48 -16.07
N SER A 394 -2.17 3.04 -16.34
CA SER A 394 -3.39 3.60 -15.75
C SER A 394 -4.09 2.55 -14.90
N LEU A 395 -4.53 2.92 -13.70
CA LEU A 395 -5.28 2.03 -12.83
C LEU A 395 -6.77 2.04 -13.22
N GLY A 396 -7.32 0.88 -13.55
CA GLY A 396 -8.75 0.69 -13.84
C GLY A 396 -9.61 0.39 -12.60
N SER A 397 -8.98 0.29 -11.42
CA SER A 397 -9.56 0.02 -10.10
C SER A 397 -8.45 0.15 -9.06
N SER A 398 -8.80 0.24 -7.77
CA SER A 398 -7.83 0.03 -6.68
C SER A 398 -7.24 -1.38 -6.77
N GLN A 399 -5.94 -1.50 -6.52
CA GLN A 399 -5.15 -2.69 -6.84
C GLN A 399 -4.12 -3.02 -5.76
N TYR A 400 -3.95 -4.31 -5.51
CA TYR A 400 -2.81 -4.88 -4.81
C TYR A 400 -1.84 -5.46 -5.85
N TRP A 401 -0.56 -5.09 -5.80
CA TRP A 401 0.51 -5.64 -6.64
C TRP A 401 1.52 -6.40 -5.78
N ASN A 402 1.77 -7.67 -6.11
CA ASN A 402 2.87 -8.43 -5.52
C ASN A 402 4.08 -8.39 -6.47
N VAL A 403 5.06 -7.53 -6.19
CA VAL A 403 6.25 -7.36 -7.04
C VAL A 403 7.26 -8.50 -6.90
N GLY A 404 7.04 -9.41 -5.93
CA GLY A 404 7.82 -10.63 -5.71
C GLY A 404 9.33 -10.42 -5.58
N PRO A 405 10.16 -11.46 -5.79
CA PRO A 405 11.59 -11.38 -5.53
C PRO A 405 12.34 -10.50 -6.54
N GLY A 406 12.00 -10.52 -7.83
CA GLY A 406 12.65 -9.66 -8.83
C GLY A 406 12.27 -8.18 -8.73
N GLY A 407 11.12 -7.88 -8.15
CA GLY A 407 10.55 -6.54 -8.12
C GLY A 407 9.98 -6.10 -9.48
N VAL A 408 9.43 -4.88 -9.50
CA VAL A 408 8.90 -4.22 -10.68
C VAL A 408 9.49 -2.81 -10.75
N THR A 409 9.86 -2.36 -11.93
CA THR A 409 10.07 -0.94 -12.23
C THR A 409 8.91 -0.45 -13.10
N ALA A 410 8.34 0.71 -12.79
CA ALA A 410 7.38 1.39 -13.64
C ALA A 410 7.76 2.88 -13.82
N ALA A 411 7.47 3.44 -14.99
CA ALA A 411 7.70 4.85 -15.28
C ALA A 411 6.54 5.72 -14.73
N ALA A 412 5.59 6.11 -15.58
CA ALA A 412 4.45 6.93 -15.18
C ALA A 412 3.26 6.07 -14.73
N ILE A 413 2.60 6.49 -13.65
CA ILE A 413 1.38 5.84 -13.12
C ILE A 413 0.27 6.87 -12.96
N ASN A 414 -0.93 6.54 -13.44
CA ASN A 414 -2.15 7.33 -13.24
C ASN A 414 -3.12 6.57 -12.35
N THR A 415 -3.33 7.07 -11.13
CA THR A 415 -4.28 6.56 -10.12
C THR A 415 -5.75 6.89 -10.44
N GLY A 416 -6.00 7.60 -11.53
CA GLY A 416 -7.32 7.98 -12.00
C GLY A 416 -7.95 9.15 -11.22
N THR A 417 -9.08 9.62 -11.72
CA THR A 417 -9.92 10.65 -11.07
C THR A 417 -10.92 10.05 -10.06
N ALA A 418 -10.97 8.72 -9.93
CA ALA A 418 -11.85 7.98 -9.05
C ALA A 418 -11.18 7.51 -7.74
N GLY A 419 -10.01 8.06 -7.40
CA GLY A 419 -9.36 7.81 -6.11
C GLY A 419 -8.71 6.43 -5.92
N TYR A 420 -8.25 5.74 -6.97
CA TYR A 420 -7.78 4.36 -6.85
C TYR A 420 -6.50 4.23 -6.03
N LEU A 421 -6.50 3.33 -5.05
CA LEU A 421 -5.33 2.97 -4.25
C LEU A 421 -4.45 1.95 -4.98
N LEU A 422 -3.13 2.14 -4.91
CA LEU A 422 -2.14 1.13 -5.30
C LEU A 422 -1.37 0.61 -4.07
N GLU A 423 -1.72 -0.58 -3.59
CA GLU A 423 -0.99 -1.28 -2.52
C GLU A 423 0.13 -2.15 -3.12
N ILE A 424 1.35 -2.00 -2.59
CA ILE A 424 2.57 -2.68 -3.02
C ILE A 424 3.01 -3.70 -1.96
N ASP A 425 3.16 -4.95 -2.38
CA ASP A 425 3.61 -6.07 -1.56
C ASP A 425 4.69 -6.89 -2.30
N GLY A 426 5.37 -7.80 -1.61
CA GLY A 426 6.42 -8.67 -2.14
C GLY A 426 7.78 -8.50 -1.47
N SER A 427 8.66 -9.47 -1.70
CA SER A 427 9.97 -9.58 -1.04
C SER A 427 11.12 -8.80 -1.72
N GLY A 428 10.87 -8.25 -2.92
CA GLY A 428 11.80 -7.42 -3.68
C GLY A 428 11.43 -5.94 -3.64
N THR A 429 11.99 -5.16 -4.58
CA THR A 429 11.85 -3.69 -4.60
C THR A 429 10.98 -3.21 -5.76
N ALA A 430 9.90 -2.49 -5.46
CA ALA A 430 9.17 -1.68 -6.43
C ALA A 430 9.92 -0.36 -6.69
N ARG A 431 9.97 0.09 -7.95
CA ARG A 431 10.64 1.34 -8.37
C ARG A 431 9.74 2.16 -9.27
N PHE A 432 9.27 3.31 -8.80
CA PHE A 432 8.45 4.23 -9.60
C PHE A 432 9.29 5.46 -9.95
N THR A 433 9.73 5.48 -11.22
CA THR A 433 10.79 6.37 -11.70
C THR A 433 10.29 7.56 -12.51
N GLY A 434 9.00 7.56 -12.87
CA GLY A 434 8.30 8.70 -13.45
C GLY A 434 7.20 9.20 -12.50
N THR A 435 6.45 10.20 -12.96
CA THR A 435 5.38 10.82 -12.17
C THR A 435 4.23 9.84 -11.89
N ILE A 436 3.89 9.71 -10.61
CA ILE A 436 2.61 9.19 -10.13
C ILE A 436 1.63 10.36 -10.04
N SER A 437 0.45 10.20 -10.62
CA SER A 437 -0.55 11.25 -10.83
C SER A 437 -1.97 10.78 -10.50
N GLY A 438 -2.91 11.73 -10.36
CA GLY A 438 -4.33 11.48 -10.17
C GLY A 438 -4.85 11.85 -8.77
N SER A 439 -6.00 11.30 -8.41
CA SER A 439 -6.68 11.55 -7.12
C SER A 439 -6.51 10.42 -6.10
N GLY A 440 -5.99 9.26 -6.54
CA GLY A 440 -5.75 8.12 -5.67
C GLY A 440 -4.44 8.21 -4.90
N GLY A 441 -4.15 7.17 -4.13
CA GLY A 441 -3.02 7.07 -3.21
C GLY A 441 -2.19 5.82 -3.42
N ILE A 442 -1.19 5.63 -2.56
CA ILE A 442 -0.26 4.48 -2.60
C ILE A 442 -0.10 3.87 -1.20
N ALA A 443 0.13 2.56 -1.12
CA ALA A 443 0.47 1.90 0.13
C ALA A 443 1.66 0.94 -0.06
N LEU A 444 2.50 0.80 0.96
CA LEU A 444 3.52 -0.24 1.06
C LEU A 444 3.18 -1.20 2.21
N THR A 445 3.02 -2.46 1.87
CA THR A 445 2.88 -3.60 2.80
C THR A 445 4.10 -4.55 2.70
N GLY A 446 4.76 -4.57 1.53
CA GLY A 446 5.93 -5.40 1.26
C GLY A 446 7.27 -4.75 1.64
N LYS A 447 8.37 -5.32 1.13
CA LYS A 447 9.73 -4.98 1.58
C LYS A 447 10.14 -3.53 1.30
N ARG A 448 10.03 -3.07 0.04
CA ARG A 448 10.56 -1.75 -0.35
C ARG A 448 9.87 -1.16 -1.59
N LEU A 449 9.55 0.13 -1.52
CA LEU A 449 9.12 0.96 -2.65
C LEU A 449 10.05 2.18 -2.75
N GLU A 450 10.53 2.49 -3.96
CA GLU A 450 11.38 3.65 -4.25
C GLU A 450 10.63 4.61 -5.18
N LEU A 451 10.50 5.87 -4.76
CA LEU A 451 9.86 6.96 -5.51
C LEU A 451 10.91 7.97 -5.96
N THR A 452 11.32 7.95 -7.23
CA THR A 452 12.34 8.89 -7.75
C THR A 452 11.75 9.92 -8.73
N GLY A 453 10.48 9.79 -9.09
CA GLY A 453 9.75 10.79 -9.86
C GLY A 453 9.21 11.93 -8.99
N SER A 454 9.09 13.13 -9.58
CA SER A 454 8.25 14.20 -9.02
C SER A 454 6.79 13.84 -9.19
N ASN A 455 6.01 13.84 -8.11
CA ASN A 455 4.67 13.27 -8.06
C ASN A 455 3.58 14.32 -7.85
N THR A 456 2.38 14.03 -8.35
CA THR A 456 1.21 14.94 -8.33
C THR A 456 -0.09 14.27 -7.89
N PHE A 457 -0.02 13.04 -7.38
CA PHE A 457 -1.17 12.37 -6.77
C PHE A 457 -1.55 13.00 -5.42
N ARG A 458 -2.83 12.84 -5.04
CA ARG A 458 -3.44 13.57 -3.90
C ARG A 458 -4.09 12.69 -2.84
N GLY A 459 -4.26 11.39 -3.10
CA GLY A 459 -4.66 10.43 -2.08
C GLY A 459 -3.50 10.13 -1.12
N GLY A 460 -3.81 9.51 0.02
CA GLY A 460 -2.83 9.23 1.06
C GLY A 460 -1.69 8.29 0.64
N THR A 461 -0.65 8.28 1.47
CA THR A 461 0.48 7.36 1.40
C THR A 461 0.55 6.58 2.70
N TRP A 462 0.41 5.26 2.64
CA TRP A 462 0.50 4.38 3.82
C TRP A 462 1.78 3.54 3.78
N VAL A 463 2.47 3.41 4.91
CA VAL A 463 3.63 2.51 5.08
C VAL A 463 3.31 1.54 6.20
N HIS A 464 2.63 0.44 5.86
CA HIS A 464 2.22 -0.63 6.78
C HIS A 464 3.40 -1.50 7.25
N GLY A 465 4.52 -1.45 6.52
CA GLY A 465 5.74 -2.19 6.81
C GLY A 465 6.80 -1.94 5.74
N GLY A 466 8.04 -2.31 6.04
CA GLY A 466 9.16 -2.15 5.10
C GLY A 466 9.53 -0.68 4.85
N THR A 467 10.32 -0.42 3.80
CA THR A 467 10.86 0.93 3.54
C THR A 467 10.24 1.59 2.32
N LEU A 468 9.54 2.71 2.52
CA LEU A 468 9.23 3.66 1.45
C LEU A 468 10.39 4.66 1.35
N SER A 469 11.03 4.75 0.19
CA SER A 469 12.22 5.56 -0.03
C SER A 469 11.93 6.72 -0.98
N LEU A 470 12.16 7.95 -0.52
CA LEU A 470 11.92 9.19 -1.25
C LEU A 470 13.20 9.67 -1.93
N GLY A 471 13.29 9.47 -3.25
CA GLY A 471 14.40 9.92 -4.10
C GLY A 471 14.07 11.15 -4.93
N ASN A 472 13.14 11.99 -4.47
CA ASN A 472 12.78 13.25 -5.12
C ASN A 472 12.21 14.24 -4.08
N ALA A 473 12.51 15.54 -4.21
CA ALA A 473 12.02 16.56 -3.30
C ALA A 473 10.49 16.65 -3.30
N SER A 474 9.87 16.39 -4.46
CA SER A 474 8.42 16.35 -4.68
C SER A 474 7.85 14.93 -4.71
N ALA A 475 8.50 13.96 -4.05
CA ALA A 475 8.03 12.56 -4.05
C ALA A 475 6.66 12.41 -3.37
N LEU A 476 6.37 13.20 -2.33
CA LEU A 476 5.10 13.19 -1.57
C LEU A 476 4.52 14.59 -1.31
N ALA A 477 4.95 15.64 -2.02
CA ALA A 477 4.58 17.04 -1.72
C ALA A 477 3.08 17.38 -1.86
N SER A 478 2.26 16.45 -2.39
CA SER A 478 0.78 16.54 -2.45
C SER A 478 0.06 15.40 -1.72
N SER A 479 0.78 14.54 -1.00
CA SER A 479 0.26 13.38 -0.26
C SER A 479 0.60 13.44 1.24
N ARG A 480 -0.31 12.96 2.08
CA ARG A 480 -0.08 12.75 3.52
C ARG A 480 0.46 11.35 3.75
N ALA A 481 1.57 11.23 4.47
CA ALA A 481 2.15 9.96 4.87
C ALA A 481 1.61 9.52 6.25
N SER A 482 1.17 8.27 6.36
CA SER A 482 0.96 7.57 7.64
C SER A 482 1.87 6.35 7.68
N VAL A 483 2.73 6.27 8.70
CA VAL A 483 3.77 5.24 8.86
C VAL A 483 3.42 4.39 10.08
N ALA A 484 3.13 3.11 9.86
CA ALA A 484 2.81 2.17 10.94
C ALA A 484 4.06 1.57 11.58
N ALA A 485 3.91 0.93 12.74
CA ALA A 485 4.99 0.22 13.42
C ALA A 485 5.61 -0.88 12.52
N GLY A 486 6.94 -0.83 12.35
CA GLY A 486 7.67 -1.68 11.40
C GLY A 486 7.69 -1.17 9.95
N GLY A 487 7.07 -0.01 9.69
CA GLY A 487 7.25 0.79 8.47
C GLY A 487 8.29 1.88 8.65
N THR A 488 9.00 2.21 7.57
CA THR A 488 10.01 3.26 7.53
C THR A 488 9.82 4.16 6.32
N LEU A 489 9.76 5.48 6.53
CA LEU A 489 9.83 6.48 5.48
C LEU A 489 11.26 7.05 5.44
N ALA A 490 12.04 6.61 4.46
CA ALA A 490 13.46 6.96 4.33
C ALA A 490 13.67 8.02 3.25
N VAL A 491 14.36 9.11 3.58
CA VAL A 491 14.79 10.14 2.63
C VAL A 491 16.08 9.68 1.92
N ALA A 492 16.33 10.13 0.69
CA ALA A 492 17.60 9.88 0.01
C ALA A 492 18.71 10.78 0.56
N ALA A 493 19.96 10.36 0.38
CA ALA A 493 21.12 11.13 0.82
C ALA A 493 21.17 12.53 0.17
N TYR A 494 21.50 13.56 0.95
CA TYR A 494 21.57 14.97 0.50
C TYR A 494 20.29 15.47 -0.20
N LEU A 495 19.12 15.08 0.29
CA LEU A 495 17.83 15.48 -0.26
C LEU A 495 16.94 16.11 0.81
N ASP A 496 16.53 17.36 0.59
CA ASP A 496 15.34 17.90 1.20
C ASP A 496 14.08 17.44 0.47
N THR A 497 13.11 16.92 1.21
CA THR A 497 11.82 16.47 0.67
C THR A 497 10.64 17.16 1.35
N THR A 498 9.54 17.31 0.63
CA THR A 498 8.30 17.88 1.17
C THR A 498 7.20 16.81 1.22
N VAL A 499 6.51 16.72 2.34
CA VAL A 499 5.32 15.88 2.53
C VAL A 499 4.12 16.75 2.91
N ALA A 500 2.92 16.45 2.38
CA ALA A 500 1.71 17.24 2.69
C ALA A 500 1.13 16.98 4.09
N GLY A 501 1.82 16.14 4.87
CA GLY A 501 1.54 15.80 6.25
C GLY A 501 2.19 14.48 6.64
N LEU A 502 2.47 14.31 7.93
CA LEU A 502 3.14 13.14 8.48
C LEU A 502 2.43 12.66 9.75
N ASP A 503 2.12 11.37 9.79
CA ASP A 503 1.61 10.62 10.93
C ASP A 503 2.51 9.38 11.12
N LEU A 504 2.85 9.07 12.38
CA LEU A 504 3.70 7.93 12.75
C LEU A 504 2.91 6.83 13.49
N ALA A 505 1.58 6.94 13.56
CA ALA A 505 0.64 5.90 14.00
C ALA A 505 1.02 5.13 15.29
N GLY A 506 1.70 5.80 16.22
CA GLY A 506 2.16 5.22 17.49
C GLY A 506 3.37 4.28 17.42
N GLY A 507 4.13 4.24 16.32
CA GLY A 507 5.36 3.42 16.24
C GLY A 507 6.11 3.36 14.90
N GLY A 508 5.70 4.10 13.87
CA GLY A 508 6.43 4.21 12.61
C GLY A 508 7.73 5.00 12.74
N LEU A 509 8.62 4.85 11.74
CA LEU A 509 9.93 5.48 11.70
C LEU A 509 10.09 6.39 10.46
N VAL A 510 10.67 7.57 10.63
CA VAL A 510 11.30 8.36 9.56
C VAL A 510 12.81 8.27 9.73
N ASP A 511 13.51 8.04 8.62
CA ASP A 511 14.98 8.15 8.54
C ASP A 511 15.33 9.24 7.53
N VAL A 512 15.88 10.36 7.98
CA VAL A 512 16.28 11.46 7.07
C VAL A 512 17.63 11.23 6.39
N GLY A 513 18.41 10.22 6.81
CA GLY A 513 19.79 10.06 6.37
C GLY A 513 20.57 11.37 6.61
N ASN A 514 21.27 11.86 5.59
CA ASN A 514 21.90 13.19 5.59
C ASN A 514 21.18 14.19 4.66
N GLY A 515 19.85 14.22 4.75
CA GLY A 515 18.98 15.24 4.17
C GLY A 515 17.93 15.70 5.18
N GLY A 516 16.81 16.23 4.68
CA GLY A 516 15.76 16.81 5.52
C GLY A 516 14.33 16.61 5.00
N MET A 517 13.36 16.98 5.83
CA MET A 517 11.93 16.87 5.53
C MET A 517 11.15 18.08 6.03
N THR A 518 10.42 18.73 5.11
CA THR A 518 9.37 19.70 5.44
C THR A 518 8.02 18.99 5.50
N VAL A 519 7.33 19.08 6.65
CA VAL A 519 5.96 18.60 6.85
C VAL A 519 5.03 19.81 6.82
N THR A 520 4.23 19.96 5.75
CA THR A 520 3.50 21.22 5.52
C THR A 520 2.21 21.40 6.33
N ALA A 521 1.67 20.34 6.93
CA ALA A 521 0.51 20.42 7.82
C ALA A 521 0.24 19.12 8.59
N GLY A 522 -0.20 19.24 9.85
CA GLY A 522 -0.76 18.12 10.63
C GLY A 522 0.19 17.44 11.61
N MET A 523 1.45 17.88 11.66
CA MET A 523 2.37 17.60 12.76
C MET A 523 2.59 18.91 13.52
N SER A 524 2.42 18.91 14.84
CA SER A 524 2.74 20.08 15.68
C SER A 524 4.21 20.05 16.12
N ALA A 525 4.79 21.19 16.49
CA ALA A 525 6.12 21.25 17.10
C ALA A 525 6.29 20.26 18.27
N THR A 526 5.31 20.19 19.18
CA THR A 526 5.27 19.22 20.30
C THR A 526 5.27 17.77 19.82
N SER A 527 4.55 17.47 18.73
CA SER A 527 4.50 16.12 18.13
C SER A 527 5.81 15.76 17.42
N LEU A 528 6.47 16.75 16.81
CA LEU A 528 7.77 16.62 16.16
C LEU A 528 8.87 16.35 17.20
N VAL A 529 8.97 17.16 18.25
CA VAL A 529 9.94 16.97 19.34
C VAL A 529 9.76 15.60 20.00
N ALA A 530 8.53 15.18 20.30
CA ALA A 530 8.27 13.84 20.84
C ALA A 530 8.72 12.70 19.91
N ALA A 531 8.63 12.88 18.59
CA ALA A 531 9.13 11.91 17.61
C ALA A 531 10.66 11.95 17.46
N LEU A 532 11.29 13.14 17.54
CA LEU A 532 12.74 13.31 17.53
C LEU A 532 13.38 12.65 18.76
N VAL A 533 12.85 12.89 19.96
CA VAL A 533 13.33 12.24 21.20
C VAL A 533 13.21 10.71 21.12
N ALA A 534 12.14 10.18 20.51
CA ALA A 534 11.97 8.74 20.32
C ALA A 534 12.98 8.11 19.35
N GLY A 535 13.41 8.85 18.30
CA GLY A 535 14.46 8.40 17.38
C GLY A 535 15.87 8.61 17.93
N ARG A 536 16.08 9.70 18.68
CA ARG A 536 17.36 10.12 19.28
C ARG A 536 17.98 9.03 20.16
N ASN A 537 17.18 8.29 20.93
CA ASN A 537 17.60 7.14 21.74
C ASN A 537 18.93 7.39 22.49
N ASP A 538 18.88 8.27 23.50
CA ASP A 538 20.01 8.74 24.32
C ASP A 538 21.20 9.36 23.53
N GLY A 539 20.93 9.87 22.33
CA GLY A 539 21.90 10.53 21.45
C GLY A 539 22.52 9.62 20.38
N LEU A 540 22.14 8.33 20.33
CA LEU A 540 22.66 7.35 19.36
C LEU A 540 21.93 7.37 18.01
N TRP A 541 20.80 8.06 17.90
CA TRP A 541 19.98 8.22 16.68
C TRP A 541 19.64 6.91 15.95
N ASN A 542 19.49 5.84 16.73
CA ASN A 542 19.19 4.48 16.28
C ASN A 542 17.86 3.95 16.86
N GLY A 543 16.97 4.85 17.31
CA GLY A 543 15.64 4.51 17.80
C GLY A 543 14.78 3.83 16.73
N THR A 544 13.97 2.86 17.16
CA THR A 544 13.18 2.00 16.27
C THR A 544 11.84 2.61 15.82
N SER A 545 11.53 3.82 16.28
CA SER A 545 10.31 4.58 16.00
C SER A 545 10.56 6.07 16.19
N GLY A 546 9.74 6.94 15.58
CA GLY A 546 9.93 8.39 15.66
C GLY A 546 10.61 8.95 14.42
N ILE A 547 11.46 9.96 14.60
CA ILE A 547 12.26 10.60 13.54
C ILE A 547 13.73 10.45 13.90
N THR A 548 14.51 9.86 13.01
CA THR A 548 15.93 9.56 13.23
C THR A 548 16.79 9.82 12.00
N SER A 549 18.10 9.65 12.13
CA SER A 549 19.03 9.62 10.99
C SER A 549 20.03 8.46 11.13
N SER A 550 20.07 7.60 10.11
CA SER A 550 21.09 6.57 9.97
C SER A 550 22.49 7.13 9.64
N ALA A 551 22.58 8.37 9.14
CA ALA A 551 23.85 9.08 8.96
C ALA A 551 24.38 9.56 10.30
N VAL A 552 23.57 10.26 11.10
CA VAL A 552 23.93 10.71 12.45
C VAL A 552 24.36 9.53 13.33
N ALA A 553 23.62 8.41 13.29
CA ALA A 553 23.99 7.20 14.02
C ALA A 553 25.33 6.57 13.58
N THR A 554 25.79 6.86 12.35
CA THR A 554 27.11 6.46 11.85
C THR A 554 28.19 7.44 12.32
N ASP A 555 27.91 8.74 12.24
CA ASP A 555 28.85 9.82 12.56
C ASP A 555 29.14 9.87 14.07
N VAL A 556 28.10 9.76 14.91
CA VAL A 556 28.22 9.65 16.37
C VAL A 556 29.01 8.39 16.77
N ALA A 557 28.89 7.29 16.01
CA ALA A 557 29.69 6.08 16.24
C ALA A 557 31.17 6.21 15.82
N LEU A 558 31.52 7.25 15.05
CA LEU A 558 32.90 7.67 14.76
C LEU A 558 33.44 8.73 15.74
N GLY A 559 32.57 9.28 16.60
CA GLY A 559 32.88 10.39 17.50
C GLY A 559 32.70 11.77 16.87
N GLU A 560 32.04 11.87 15.72
CA GLU A 560 31.61 13.15 15.15
C GLU A 560 30.26 13.56 15.73
N GLU A 561 30.21 14.70 16.41
CA GLU A 561 28.98 15.13 17.08
C GLU A 561 27.98 15.69 16.07
N ARG A 562 26.81 15.04 15.98
CA ARG A 562 25.73 15.28 15.02
C ARG A 562 24.37 14.99 15.65
N ALA A 563 23.31 15.53 15.06
CA ALA A 563 21.93 15.37 15.49
C ALA A 563 20.97 15.38 14.29
N VAL A 564 19.69 15.13 14.54
CA VAL A 564 18.63 15.70 13.69
C VAL A 564 18.20 17.00 14.37
N GLY A 565 18.32 18.14 13.69
CA GLY A 565 17.84 19.44 14.13
C GLY A 565 16.44 19.74 13.62
N TRP A 566 15.76 20.76 14.16
CA TRP A 566 14.39 21.11 13.73
C TRP A 566 14.03 22.59 13.83
N LEU A 567 13.00 23.00 13.08
CA LEU A 567 12.43 24.36 13.09
C LEU A 567 10.90 24.33 12.93
N ASP A 568 10.20 25.15 13.71
CA ASP A 568 8.86 25.64 13.36
C ASP A 568 9.02 26.80 12.36
N LYS A 569 8.29 26.78 11.24
CA LYS A 569 8.35 27.85 10.23
C LYS A 569 7.29 28.95 10.47
N GLY A 570 6.47 28.82 11.51
CA GLY A 570 5.48 29.82 11.94
C GLY A 570 4.20 29.90 11.10
N ASP A 571 4.13 29.19 9.98
CA ASP A 571 2.95 29.06 9.11
C ASP A 571 2.13 27.78 9.38
N GLY A 572 2.56 26.97 10.35
CA GLY A 572 2.01 25.64 10.64
C GLY A 572 2.72 24.49 9.93
N SER A 573 3.79 24.77 9.17
CA SER A 573 4.75 23.77 8.70
C SER A 573 5.96 23.67 9.63
N VAL A 574 6.57 22.50 9.65
CA VAL A 574 7.80 22.21 10.41
C VAL A 574 8.85 21.59 9.49
N PHE A 575 10.12 21.86 9.77
CA PHE A 575 11.28 21.29 9.07
C PHE A 575 12.16 20.54 10.07
N PHE A 576 12.75 19.42 9.65
CA PHE A 576 13.78 18.72 10.40
C PHE A 576 14.78 18.06 9.44
N ALA A 577 16.06 18.09 9.79
CA ALA A 577 17.14 17.65 8.93
C ALA A 577 18.33 17.10 9.72
N TYR A 578 19.20 16.35 9.05
CA TYR A 578 20.56 16.09 9.51
C TYR A 578 21.25 17.41 9.86
N ALA A 579 21.84 17.50 11.05
CA ALA A 579 22.42 18.72 11.59
C ALA A 579 23.67 18.44 12.45
N ALA A 580 24.42 19.49 12.73
CA ALA A 580 25.40 19.52 13.81
C ALA A 580 24.90 20.39 14.98
N PRO A 581 25.20 20.06 16.25
CA PRO A 581 25.03 21.02 17.33
C PRO A 581 25.74 22.34 17.01
N GLY A 582 25.03 23.45 17.15
CA GLY A 582 25.50 24.76 16.70
C GLY A 582 25.07 25.19 15.30
N ASP A 583 24.51 24.32 14.46
CA ASP A 583 23.70 24.75 13.30
C ASP A 583 22.28 24.98 13.80
N THR A 584 22.00 26.19 14.28
CA THR A 584 20.68 26.55 14.86
C THR A 584 19.63 26.77 13.78
N ASN A 585 20.05 27.18 12.58
CA ASN A 585 19.18 27.73 11.54
C ASN A 585 18.90 26.74 10.37
N LEU A 586 19.64 25.63 10.33
CA LEU A 586 19.58 24.53 9.37
C LEU A 586 19.89 24.97 7.93
N ASP A 587 21.01 25.68 7.75
CA ASP A 587 21.59 26.01 6.44
C ASP A 587 22.90 25.24 6.11
N GLU A 588 23.21 24.20 6.89
CA GLU A 588 24.38 23.33 6.77
C GLU A 588 25.73 24.03 7.06
N LEU A 589 25.69 25.20 7.70
CA LEU A 589 26.83 25.93 8.27
C LEU A 589 26.77 25.93 9.81
N VAL A 590 27.85 26.39 10.43
CA VAL A 590 27.87 26.80 11.85
C VAL A 590 28.63 28.12 11.87
N ASP A 591 27.93 29.25 12.01
CA ASP A 591 28.58 30.56 11.88
C ASP A 591 28.15 31.60 12.94
N SER A 592 28.61 32.84 12.74
CA SER A 592 28.22 34.03 13.51
C SER A 592 26.71 34.21 13.73
N LEU A 593 25.85 33.77 12.81
CA LEU A 593 24.39 33.83 12.88
C LEU A 593 23.85 32.85 13.91
N ASP A 594 24.38 31.64 13.98
CA ASP A 594 23.98 30.64 14.97
C ASP A 594 24.44 31.01 16.38
N THR A 595 25.66 31.54 16.46
CA THR A 595 26.17 32.14 17.71
C THR A 595 25.30 33.31 18.15
N ALA A 596 24.78 34.10 17.19
CA ALA A 596 23.83 35.17 17.49
C ALA A 596 22.47 34.63 17.95
N ASN A 597 21.94 33.55 17.35
CA ASN A 597 20.68 32.92 17.78
C ASN A 597 20.77 32.36 19.20
N PHE A 598 21.80 31.54 19.47
CA PHE A 598 22.09 30.94 20.79
C PHE A 598 22.17 32.00 21.91
N LEU A 599 22.80 33.15 21.62
CA LEU A 599 22.92 34.25 22.58
C LEU A 599 21.67 35.15 22.64
N ALA A 600 20.99 35.41 21.52
CA ALA A 600 19.86 36.33 21.44
C ALA A 600 18.56 35.76 22.05
N GLY A 601 18.40 34.43 22.09
CA GLY A 601 17.32 33.78 22.83
C GLY A 601 17.38 34.08 24.34
N GLY A 602 18.59 34.31 24.88
CA GLY A 602 18.80 34.67 26.28
C GLY A 602 18.46 33.57 27.29
N LYS A 603 18.32 32.32 26.85
CA LYS A 603 17.84 31.18 27.66
C LYS A 603 18.95 30.43 28.41
N PHE A 604 20.21 30.64 28.06
CA PHE A 604 21.37 29.97 28.66
C PHE A 604 21.36 30.08 30.20
N ASP A 605 21.34 28.93 30.88
CA ASP A 605 21.33 28.79 32.36
C ASP A 605 20.14 29.53 33.05
N THR A 606 19.01 29.69 32.35
CA THR A 606 17.79 30.34 32.90
C THR A 606 16.70 29.40 33.37
N LEU A 607 16.71 28.15 32.92
CA LEU A 607 15.60 27.18 33.04
C LEU A 607 14.28 27.61 32.34
N GLU A 608 14.33 28.56 31.39
CA GLU A 608 13.20 28.85 30.50
C GLU A 608 13.12 27.84 29.34
N PRO A 609 11.92 27.41 28.89
CA PRO A 609 11.78 26.40 27.84
C PRO A 609 12.44 26.79 26.51
N ALA A 610 13.30 25.91 26.01
CA ALA A 610 14.12 26.10 24.83
C ALA A 610 13.64 25.28 23.62
N SER A 611 14.37 25.42 22.52
CA SER A 611 14.20 24.70 21.26
C SER A 611 15.51 24.76 20.46
N TRP A 612 15.60 24.01 19.36
CA TRP A 612 16.82 23.89 18.57
C TRP A 612 17.39 25.24 18.08
N ILE A 613 16.52 26.18 17.68
CA ILE A 613 16.89 27.54 17.26
C ILE A 613 17.38 28.41 18.44
N ASP A 614 16.99 28.09 19.69
CA ASP A 614 17.50 28.75 20.89
C ASP A 614 18.85 28.17 21.35
N GLY A 615 19.19 26.95 20.92
CA GLY A 615 20.37 26.21 21.34
C GLY A 615 20.13 24.90 22.11
N ASP A 616 18.89 24.40 22.22
CA ASP A 616 18.63 23.06 22.78
C ASP A 616 19.04 21.99 21.75
N PHE A 617 20.29 21.54 21.84
CA PHE A 617 20.84 20.51 20.94
C PHE A 617 20.69 19.11 21.54
N ASN A 618 20.58 19.02 22.88
CA ASN A 618 20.54 17.77 23.60
C ASN A 618 19.10 17.21 23.81
N TYR A 619 18.07 18.03 23.58
CA TYR A 619 16.63 17.74 23.74
C TYR A 619 16.19 17.47 25.19
N ASP A 620 16.77 18.16 26.18
CA ASP A 620 16.25 18.17 27.56
C ASP A 620 15.19 19.26 27.81
N GLY A 621 15.07 20.23 26.89
CA GLY A 621 14.10 21.32 26.94
C GLY A 621 14.65 22.66 27.46
N PHE A 622 15.95 22.77 27.73
CA PHE A 622 16.63 23.99 28.18
C PHE A 622 17.82 24.34 27.28
N VAL A 623 18.57 25.39 27.64
CA VAL A 623 19.91 25.64 27.08
C VAL A 623 20.87 25.80 28.25
N ASP A 624 21.86 24.92 28.38
CA ASP A 624 22.83 24.98 29.46
C ASP A 624 24.30 24.79 28.99
N ILE A 625 25.20 24.56 29.94
CA ILE A 625 26.63 24.37 29.68
C ILE A 625 26.93 23.12 28.83
N LEU A 626 26.04 22.12 28.80
CA LEU A 626 26.14 20.94 27.96
C LEU A 626 25.89 21.31 26.49
N ASP A 627 24.87 22.10 26.18
CA ASP A 627 24.62 22.54 24.80
C ASP A 627 25.71 23.48 24.29
N ALA A 628 26.22 24.38 25.15
CA ALA A 628 27.38 25.21 24.81
C ALA A 628 28.66 24.38 24.62
N ALA A 629 28.81 23.26 25.34
CA ALA A 629 29.90 22.31 25.11
C ALA A 629 29.72 21.55 23.79
N SER A 630 28.50 21.09 23.48
CA SER A 630 28.13 20.43 22.22
C SER A 630 28.33 21.34 21.00
N PHE A 631 27.98 22.63 21.09
CA PHE A 631 28.29 23.62 20.04
C PHE A 631 29.81 23.64 19.76
N ALA A 632 30.61 23.78 20.82
CA ALA A 632 32.06 23.97 20.73
C ALA A 632 32.84 22.68 20.38
N SER A 633 32.35 21.50 20.75
CA SER A 633 32.98 20.21 20.49
C SER A 633 32.94 19.81 19.02
N THR A 634 31.95 20.28 18.25
CA THR A 634 31.87 20.03 16.79
C THR A 634 33.10 20.52 16.05
N GLY A 635 33.70 21.62 16.51
CA GLY A 635 34.80 22.32 15.82
C GLY A 635 34.41 22.95 14.48
N LEU A 636 33.10 23.07 14.17
CA LEU A 636 32.62 23.47 12.83
C LEU A 636 32.51 24.98 12.60
N PHE A 637 32.62 25.80 13.64
CA PHE A 637 32.45 27.26 13.55
C PHE A 637 33.34 27.91 12.47
N ASP A 638 32.73 28.64 11.53
CA ASP A 638 33.37 29.28 10.36
C ASP A 638 34.15 28.30 9.43
N THR A 639 33.95 26.98 9.53
CA THR A 639 34.67 25.99 8.69
C THR A 639 34.07 25.76 7.31
N GLY A 640 32.81 26.17 7.10
CA GLY A 640 32.03 25.96 5.88
C GLY A 640 31.07 24.77 5.98
N TYR A 641 30.53 24.36 4.83
CA TYR A 641 29.47 23.34 4.76
C TYR A 641 29.93 21.98 5.28
N TYR A 642 29.31 21.50 6.37
CA TYR A 642 29.66 20.21 6.98
C TYR A 642 28.93 19.02 6.35
N ASN A 643 27.80 19.25 5.67
CA ASN A 643 27.06 18.23 4.92
C ASN A 643 27.12 18.51 3.41
N GLN A 644 28.07 17.91 2.68
CA GLN A 644 28.11 18.05 1.20
C GLN A 644 28.10 16.71 0.47
N PRO A 645 27.38 16.61 -0.67
CA PRO A 645 27.43 15.43 -1.51
C PRO A 645 28.86 15.20 -2.03
N PRO A 646 29.38 13.97 -2.04
CA PRO A 646 30.75 13.70 -2.47
C PRO A 646 31.00 14.24 -3.88
N LEU A 647 31.97 15.17 -3.99
CA LEU A 647 32.29 15.84 -5.25
C LEU A 647 32.53 14.80 -6.35
N ALA A 648 31.70 14.85 -7.40
CA ALA A 648 31.78 13.91 -8.50
C ALA A 648 33.10 14.11 -9.28
N PHE A 649 34.10 13.29 -8.96
CA PHE A 649 35.42 13.26 -9.61
C PHE A 649 35.26 13.09 -11.13
N GLY A 650 35.27 14.22 -11.85
CA GLY A 650 34.90 14.29 -13.26
C GLY A 650 34.48 15.70 -13.69
N ALA A 651 33.89 16.50 -12.80
CA ALA A 651 33.82 17.95 -12.99
C ALA A 651 35.22 18.57 -12.77
N GLY A 652 35.64 19.47 -13.65
CA GLY A 652 37.03 19.95 -13.70
C GLY A 652 37.42 20.80 -12.50
N ILE A 653 38.63 20.57 -11.96
CA ILE A 653 39.26 21.39 -10.91
C ILE A 653 39.38 22.86 -11.36
N GLY A 654 38.51 23.72 -10.82
CA GLY A 654 38.34 25.10 -11.30
C GLY A 654 37.88 26.07 -10.22
N SER A 655 38.82 26.55 -9.40
CA SER A 655 38.71 27.78 -8.61
C SER A 655 37.55 27.92 -7.61
N LEU A 656 37.72 27.38 -6.39
CA LEU A 656 37.18 27.97 -5.17
C LEU A 656 38.27 28.18 -4.09
N ALA A 657 39.44 28.68 -4.52
CA ALA A 657 40.28 29.45 -3.61
C ALA A 657 39.66 30.85 -3.52
N ALA A 658 38.98 31.15 -2.40
CA ALA A 658 38.39 32.47 -2.20
C ALA A 658 39.49 33.55 -2.23
N PRO A 659 39.30 34.67 -2.94
CA PRO A 659 40.22 35.80 -2.84
C PRO A 659 40.08 36.40 -1.44
N VAL A 660 41.09 36.20 -0.60
CA VAL A 660 41.20 36.90 0.69
C VAL A 660 41.23 38.39 0.40
N ALA A 661 40.10 39.06 0.68
CA ALA A 661 40.01 40.51 0.57
C ALA A 661 40.90 41.13 1.64
N ALA A 662 42.06 41.64 1.24
CA ALA A 662 42.97 42.32 2.15
C ALA A 662 42.27 43.51 2.80
N VAL A 663 42.01 43.42 4.11
CA VAL A 663 41.40 44.48 4.90
C VAL A 663 42.29 45.73 4.84
N PRO A 664 41.81 46.88 4.34
CA PRO A 664 42.62 48.09 4.33
C PRO A 664 42.82 48.62 5.74
N GLU A 665 44.06 48.70 6.21
CA GLU A 665 44.37 49.27 7.53
C GLU A 665 43.98 50.76 7.59
N PRO A 666 43.20 51.21 8.60
CA PRO A 666 42.86 52.61 8.77
C PRO A 666 44.00 53.39 9.43
N THR A 667 45.12 53.58 8.70
CA THR A 667 46.28 54.33 9.20
C THR A 667 46.06 55.85 9.18
N GLY A 668 45.38 56.35 10.21
CA GLY A 668 45.02 57.77 10.31
C GLY A 668 45.06 58.35 11.73
N LEU A 669 46.26 58.47 12.33
CA LEU A 669 46.69 59.59 13.20
C LEU A 669 48.01 59.29 13.96
N ALA A 670 49.15 59.83 13.50
CA ALA A 670 50.30 60.13 14.36
C ALA A 670 51.26 61.17 13.72
N ALA A 671 51.61 62.20 14.50
CA ALA A 671 52.76 63.11 14.42
C ALA A 671 53.49 63.36 13.07
N ALA A 672 53.52 64.63 12.65
CA ALA A 672 54.42 65.13 11.61
C ALA A 672 55.78 65.62 12.18
N GLY A 673 56.86 65.35 11.44
CA GLY A 673 58.06 66.20 11.41
C GLY A 673 59.26 65.79 12.27
N ILE A 674 60.41 65.58 11.60
CA ILE A 674 61.64 66.39 11.72
C ILE A 674 62.60 66.01 10.57
N ALA A 675 63.54 66.89 10.22
CA ALA A 675 64.38 66.80 9.02
C ALA A 675 65.87 66.52 9.29
N GLY A 676 66.60 66.10 8.24
CA GLY A 676 68.06 65.92 8.21
C GLY A 676 68.48 65.21 6.92
N ILE A 677 68.61 65.87 5.76
CA ILE A 677 69.69 66.80 5.36
C ILE A 677 71.08 66.16 5.46
N MET A 678 71.74 65.96 4.31
CA MET A 678 73.20 65.96 4.12
C MET A 678 73.52 66.19 2.63
N ALA A 679 74.60 66.93 2.33
CA ALA A 679 75.17 67.22 0.98
C ALA A 679 74.18 67.74 -0.10
N LEU A 680 74.05 69.03 -0.47
CA LEU A 680 74.93 70.22 -0.50
C LEU A 680 75.95 70.28 -1.66
N ALA A 681 75.55 70.87 -2.80
CA ALA A 681 76.47 71.50 -3.77
C ALA A 681 75.80 72.63 -4.60
N ALA A 682 76.54 73.74 -4.74
CA ALA A 682 76.43 74.93 -5.61
C ALA A 682 75.18 75.15 -6.53
N ILE A 683 74.46 76.29 -6.62
CA ILE A 683 74.64 77.76 -6.39
C ILE A 683 74.50 78.55 -7.72
N ARG A 684 73.48 79.45 -7.75
CA ARG A 684 73.32 80.65 -8.63
C ARG A 684 73.20 80.46 -10.16
N ARG A 685 72.49 81.31 -10.92
CA ARG A 685 71.34 82.21 -10.64
C ARG A 685 70.73 82.68 -12.00
N SER A 686 69.54 83.27 -11.95
CA SER A 686 69.01 84.29 -12.88
C SER A 686 68.90 83.97 -14.39
N SER A 687 67.67 83.64 -14.79
CA SER A 687 66.93 84.28 -15.90
C SER A 687 67.58 84.44 -17.29
N GLY A 688 67.13 83.64 -18.24
CA GLY A 688 67.15 83.93 -19.68
C GLY A 688 65.77 83.67 -20.29
N LYS A 689 65.38 84.42 -21.34
CA LYS A 689 64.08 84.28 -22.02
C LYS A 689 64.20 83.29 -23.20
N ALA A 690 63.26 82.35 -23.29
CA ALA A 690 62.61 81.89 -24.52
C ALA A 690 61.38 81.07 -24.13
#